data_AF-A0A962YTR3-F1
#
_entry.id   AF-A0A962YTR3-F1
#
_cell.length_a   1.000
_cell.length_b   1.000
_cell.length_c   1.000
_cell.angle_alpha   90.00
_cell.angle_beta   90.00
_cell.angle_gamma   90.00
#
_symmetry.space_group_name_H-M   'P 1'
#
loop_
_entity.id
_entity.type
_entity.pdbx_description
1 polymer ?
#
loop_
_entity_poly.entity_id
_entity_poly.type
_entity_poly.pdbx_seq_one_letter_code
_entity_poly.pdbx_strand_id
1 'polypeptide(L)'
;MTLPAEEVDKSPARIGVGFLGLSLTAILFLTMMPVPEWQWQPEKRFDSCILCTRGAVPDFLENILLFLPLGAALAVRRYRLWSSILFGGLLSLAIEIAQFVVPGRDPSLQDIICNTLGAFIGFGIAHSFLGPPLAQVLGWCCEIWEQWKRPHAILANVLVCVSLLVTTGVFTLTGWLLQPALPPGPYLFAGQELDEGSTPLRIGANGDQDGFFKGVIDEVRIYSRALIPQEILADMTRPVGNGSPSFAPDLVAAYGFDEGGGNQVLDASGHGNSGLLEGAERVAGRFGKALKFDGQGAQVILPQIPALNLRSGFTLEAWIRPEPSASSWPAVIQKERDLYFLYAGADGALVPRGGGTFGGANEGVDAPEPLAYGSWNHLAASYDGSALRMYVNGRLVAHLVRWFQGRIDRMSVDNIQVRPGLIDTRWLTEVLKTGGTIRLSGTAGPTMGDKGPLLDIRNIRNGCADQDIVLLTAHRNDLVLQSFTVASALGLPSPEVRFHGALKGINAGSPLTIALSGMAGARSINVNGATYREPGFSLGRGWSVLVYSQYLPEWLGECLDLAWLVAWTFPVGFWARTRRVLLGAAVLLGGVIWWLPAVGMFAPPPPIQWVAAMLGLVMGIGVRCWMVESIAKGNPVGVVAC
;
A
#
# COMPACT_ATOMS: atom_id res chain seq x y z
N MET A 1 56.26 -26.16 -43.59
CA MET A 1 56.06 -25.43 -42.33
C MET A 1 54.61 -25.56 -41.94
N THR A 2 54.31 -26.27 -40.85
CA THR A 2 52.98 -26.28 -40.23
C THR A 2 52.76 -24.95 -39.53
N LEU A 3 51.73 -24.21 -39.95
CA LEU A 3 51.25 -23.07 -39.16
C LEU A 3 50.71 -23.59 -37.81
N PRO A 4 50.91 -22.87 -36.70
CA PRO A 4 50.33 -23.28 -35.42
C PRO A 4 48.80 -23.22 -35.50
N ALA A 5 48.16 -24.14 -34.78
CA ALA A 5 46.70 -24.20 -34.68
C ALA A 5 46.13 -22.88 -34.13
N GLU A 6 44.92 -22.56 -34.59
CA GLU A 6 44.19 -21.33 -34.30
C GLU A 6 44.26 -20.95 -32.82
N GLU A 7 44.66 -19.70 -32.55
CA GLU A 7 44.05 -18.97 -31.43
C GLU A 7 42.56 -18.78 -31.76
N VAL A 8 41.76 -19.81 -31.47
CA VAL A 8 40.29 -19.73 -31.52
C VAL A 8 39.88 -18.50 -30.72
N ASP A 9 39.29 -17.50 -31.38
CA ASP A 9 38.96 -16.24 -30.74
C ASP A 9 38.04 -16.49 -29.53
N LYS A 10 38.60 -16.30 -28.33
CA LYS A 10 37.89 -16.50 -27.07
C LYS A 10 36.95 -15.33 -26.76
N SER A 11 36.90 -14.28 -27.58
CA SER A 11 36.06 -13.10 -27.35
C SER A 11 34.56 -13.42 -27.25
N PRO A 12 33.92 -14.23 -28.12
CA PRO A 12 32.48 -14.49 -28.03
C PRO A 12 32.17 -15.38 -26.83
N ALA A 13 33.06 -16.34 -26.53
CA ALA A 13 32.95 -17.20 -25.36
C ALA A 13 33.07 -16.41 -24.04
N ARG A 14 33.96 -15.41 -23.97
CA ARG A 14 34.13 -14.51 -22.81
C ARG A 14 32.95 -13.56 -22.65
N ILE A 15 32.49 -12.94 -23.73
CA ILE A 15 31.28 -12.08 -23.73
C ILE A 15 30.07 -12.90 -23.26
N GLY A 16 29.90 -14.13 -23.77
CA GLY A 16 28.84 -15.04 -23.34
C GLY A 16 28.96 -15.54 -21.89
N VAL A 17 30.16 -15.59 -21.28
CA VAL A 17 30.29 -15.82 -19.83
C VAL A 17 29.82 -14.58 -19.07
N GLY A 18 30.32 -13.39 -19.44
CA GLY A 18 30.00 -12.14 -18.75
C GLY A 18 28.50 -11.83 -18.80
N PHE A 19 27.88 -11.97 -19.97
CA PHE A 19 26.44 -11.74 -20.14
C PHE A 19 25.59 -12.74 -19.35
N LEU A 20 25.91 -14.04 -19.41
CA LEU A 20 25.22 -15.05 -18.60
C LEU A 20 25.36 -14.77 -17.08
N GLY A 21 26.56 -14.41 -16.63
CA GLY A 21 26.83 -14.07 -15.24
C GLY A 21 26.05 -12.84 -14.78
N LEU A 22 25.98 -11.78 -15.62
CA LEU A 22 25.18 -10.59 -15.35
C LEU A 22 23.68 -10.89 -15.30
N SER A 23 23.14 -11.68 -16.24
CA SER A 23 21.73 -12.09 -16.23
C SER A 23 21.38 -12.89 -14.97
N LEU A 24 22.20 -13.89 -14.62
CA LEU A 24 22.00 -14.68 -13.39
C LEU A 24 22.10 -13.82 -12.13
N THR A 25 23.04 -12.88 -12.07
CA THR A 25 23.19 -11.97 -10.93
C THR A 25 21.97 -11.05 -10.80
N ALA A 26 21.48 -10.50 -11.90
CA ALA A 26 20.29 -9.64 -11.90
C ALA A 26 19.02 -10.42 -11.49
N ILE A 27 18.82 -11.62 -12.04
CA ILE A 27 17.72 -12.53 -11.66
C ILE A 27 17.75 -12.82 -10.17
N LEU A 28 18.87 -13.32 -9.64
CA LEU A 28 19.00 -13.67 -8.23
C LEU A 28 18.84 -12.45 -7.32
N PHE A 29 19.43 -11.30 -7.67
CA PHE A 29 19.28 -10.08 -6.89
C PHE A 29 17.82 -9.60 -6.83
N LEU A 30 17.13 -9.51 -7.97
CA LEU A 30 15.76 -8.98 -8.04
C LEU A 30 14.72 -9.94 -7.43
N THR A 31 14.93 -11.26 -7.52
CA THR A 31 14.00 -12.28 -6.98
C THR A 31 14.25 -12.65 -5.52
N MET A 32 15.49 -12.57 -5.03
CA MET A 32 15.86 -12.96 -3.65
C MET A 32 15.97 -11.77 -2.68
N MET A 33 15.93 -10.52 -3.14
CA MET A 33 15.98 -9.37 -2.23
C MET A 33 14.70 -9.35 -1.34
N PRO A 34 14.84 -9.39 0.00
CA PRO A 34 13.70 -9.43 0.90
C PRO A 34 12.95 -8.09 0.93
N VAL A 35 11.64 -8.14 1.14
CA VAL A 35 10.79 -6.94 1.27
C VAL A 35 10.67 -6.58 2.77
N PRO A 36 11.14 -5.40 3.23
CA PRO A 36 11.24 -5.10 4.67
C PRO A 36 9.91 -4.97 5.41
N GLU A 37 8.83 -4.59 4.72
CA GLU A 37 7.55 -4.20 5.33
C GLU A 37 6.70 -5.37 5.84
N TRP A 38 7.12 -6.63 5.57
CA TRP A 38 6.42 -7.82 6.06
C TRP A 38 7.11 -8.42 7.29
N GLN A 39 6.49 -8.24 8.46
CA GLN A 39 6.76 -9.11 9.60
C GLN A 39 6.43 -10.57 9.24
N TRP A 40 7.12 -11.49 9.94
CA TRP A 40 7.21 -12.91 9.62
C TRP A 40 5.82 -13.58 9.53
N GLN A 41 5.33 -13.89 8.32
CA GLN A 41 4.13 -14.70 8.14
C GLN A 41 4.39 -16.13 8.63
N PRO A 42 3.59 -16.69 9.55
CA PRO A 42 3.84 -18.03 10.09
C PRO A 42 3.53 -19.19 9.14
N GLU A 43 2.76 -18.97 8.05
CA GLU A 43 2.50 -19.96 7.01
C GLU A 43 2.55 -19.34 5.61
N LYS A 44 3.60 -19.62 4.83
CA LYS A 44 3.61 -19.32 3.40
C LYS A 44 2.97 -20.44 2.60
N ARG A 45 2.19 -20.09 1.58
CA ARG A 45 1.53 -21.02 0.66
C ARG A 45 2.04 -20.80 -0.76
N PHE A 46 2.15 -21.88 -1.52
CA PHE A 46 2.49 -21.81 -2.95
C PHE A 46 1.26 -21.41 -3.74
N ASP A 47 1.32 -20.29 -4.49
CA ASP A 47 0.20 -19.89 -5.32
C ASP A 47 0.16 -20.68 -6.63
N SER A 48 -0.99 -21.29 -6.92
CA SER A 48 -1.25 -22.05 -8.15
C SER A 48 -2.03 -21.26 -9.21
N CYS A 49 -2.46 -20.04 -8.88
CA CYS A 49 -3.18 -19.14 -9.77
C CYS A 49 -2.25 -18.54 -10.84
N ILE A 50 -2.75 -18.36 -12.07
CA ILE A 50 -1.95 -17.89 -13.23
C ILE A 50 -2.36 -16.49 -13.73
N LEU A 51 -3.59 -16.03 -13.45
CA LEU A 51 -4.13 -14.72 -13.90
C LEU A 51 -5.29 -14.17 -13.02
N CYS A 52 -5.49 -14.72 -11.83
CA CYS A 52 -6.64 -14.47 -10.94
C CYS A 52 -6.30 -13.57 -9.73
N THR A 53 -5.02 -13.28 -9.50
CA THR A 53 -4.56 -12.31 -8.49
C THR A 53 -4.53 -10.89 -9.06
N ARG A 54 -4.71 -9.89 -8.19
CA ARG A 54 -4.64 -8.48 -8.56
C ARG A 54 -3.16 -8.07 -8.69
N GLY A 55 -2.74 -7.71 -9.90
CA GLY A 55 -1.32 -7.50 -10.23
C GLY A 55 -0.73 -8.58 -11.15
N ALA A 56 -1.49 -9.64 -11.44
CA ALA A 56 -0.99 -10.77 -12.24
C ALA A 56 -0.44 -10.38 -13.63
N VAL A 57 -0.99 -9.37 -14.32
CA VAL A 57 -0.51 -8.96 -15.65
C VAL A 57 0.88 -8.29 -15.58
N PRO A 58 1.12 -7.33 -14.68
CA PRO A 58 2.48 -6.87 -14.33
C PRO A 58 3.43 -8.02 -14.00
N ASP A 59 3.10 -8.85 -13.01
CA ASP A 59 3.98 -9.93 -12.53
C ASP A 59 4.32 -10.93 -13.66
N PHE A 60 3.36 -11.19 -14.56
CA PHE A 60 3.53 -12.01 -15.77
C PHE A 60 4.54 -11.38 -16.74
N LEU A 61 4.46 -10.07 -16.98
CA LEU A 61 5.36 -9.35 -17.88
C LEU A 61 6.75 -9.13 -17.28
N GLU A 62 6.84 -8.79 -15.99
CA GLU A 62 8.10 -8.59 -15.26
C GLU A 62 8.97 -9.86 -15.32
N ASN A 63 8.39 -11.01 -14.98
CA ASN A 63 9.08 -12.31 -15.01
C ASN A 63 9.55 -12.71 -16.43
N ILE A 64 8.73 -12.48 -17.47
CA ILE A 64 9.14 -12.69 -18.86
C ILE A 64 10.34 -11.80 -19.23
N LEU A 65 10.28 -10.51 -18.91
CA LEU A 65 11.36 -9.55 -19.21
C LEU A 65 12.64 -9.86 -18.44
N LEU A 66 12.52 -10.33 -17.19
CA LEU A 66 13.63 -10.66 -16.32
C LEU A 66 14.44 -11.89 -16.81
N PHE A 67 13.77 -12.90 -17.36
CA PHE A 67 14.42 -14.11 -17.88
C PHE A 67 14.78 -14.05 -19.38
N LEU A 68 14.30 -13.05 -20.12
CA LEU A 68 14.65 -12.84 -21.53
C LEU A 68 16.18 -12.69 -21.74
N PRO A 69 16.94 -11.90 -20.95
CA PRO A 69 18.40 -11.86 -21.03
C PRO A 69 19.08 -13.22 -20.80
N LEU A 70 18.57 -14.04 -19.88
CA LEU A 70 19.11 -15.38 -19.61
C LEU A 70 18.95 -16.30 -20.82
N GLY A 71 17.75 -16.34 -21.42
CA GLY A 71 17.49 -17.09 -22.64
C GLY A 71 18.44 -16.69 -23.77
N ALA A 72 18.63 -15.37 -23.94
CA ALA A 72 19.55 -14.81 -24.92
C ALA A 72 21.02 -15.20 -24.65
N ALA A 73 21.47 -15.13 -23.40
CA ALA A 73 22.84 -15.52 -23.02
C ALA A 73 23.12 -17.02 -23.26
N LEU A 74 22.13 -17.89 -23.01
CA LEU A 74 22.24 -19.33 -23.27
C LEU A 74 22.31 -19.63 -24.79
N ALA A 75 21.59 -18.88 -25.62
CA ALA A 75 21.70 -18.97 -27.08
C ALA A 75 23.08 -18.51 -27.59
N VAL A 76 23.62 -17.39 -27.07
CA VAL A 76 24.99 -16.91 -27.37
C VAL A 76 26.05 -17.96 -27.04
N ARG A 77 25.83 -18.75 -25.98
CA ARG A 77 26.70 -19.89 -25.61
C ARG A 77 26.44 -21.19 -26.40
N ARG A 78 25.56 -21.16 -27.41
CA ARG A 78 25.17 -22.30 -28.27
C ARG A 78 24.60 -23.51 -27.49
N TYR A 79 23.92 -23.27 -26.36
CA TYR A 79 23.09 -24.31 -25.74
C TYR A 79 21.89 -24.67 -26.64
N ARG A 80 21.34 -25.88 -26.48
CA ARG A 80 20.16 -26.34 -27.24
C ARG A 80 18.90 -25.72 -26.64
N LEU A 81 17.92 -25.36 -27.49
CA LEU A 81 16.63 -24.78 -27.10
C LEU A 81 16.01 -25.45 -25.86
N TRP A 82 15.77 -26.75 -25.91
CA TRP A 82 15.18 -27.52 -24.81
C TRP A 82 16.03 -27.53 -23.53
N SER A 83 17.36 -27.49 -23.65
CA SER A 83 18.27 -27.35 -22.51
C SER A 83 18.18 -25.96 -21.88
N SER A 84 17.99 -24.91 -22.69
CA SER A 84 17.82 -23.54 -22.22
C SER A 84 16.47 -23.31 -21.54
N ILE A 85 15.38 -23.85 -22.11
CA ILE A 85 14.04 -23.85 -21.50
C ILE A 85 14.09 -24.60 -20.15
N LEU A 86 14.65 -25.83 -20.14
CA LEU A 86 14.77 -26.63 -18.93
C LEU A 86 15.62 -25.93 -17.87
N PHE A 87 16.73 -25.28 -18.26
CA PHE A 87 17.55 -24.51 -17.34
C PHE A 87 16.78 -23.30 -16.75
N GLY A 88 16.06 -22.54 -17.59
CA GLY A 88 15.22 -21.44 -17.13
C GLY A 88 14.14 -21.88 -16.14
N GLY A 89 13.42 -22.96 -16.46
CA GLY A 89 12.37 -23.50 -15.58
C GLY A 89 12.91 -24.12 -14.28
N LEU A 90 14.05 -24.83 -14.32
CA LEU A 90 14.70 -25.33 -13.10
C LEU A 90 15.28 -24.20 -12.24
N LEU A 91 15.81 -23.15 -12.85
CA LEU A 91 16.27 -21.97 -12.12
C LEU A 91 15.09 -21.24 -11.45
N SER A 92 13.97 -21.05 -12.16
CA SER A 92 12.78 -20.44 -11.56
C SER A 92 12.23 -21.31 -10.43
N LEU A 93 12.08 -22.63 -10.63
CA LEU A 93 11.64 -23.55 -9.58
C LEU A 93 12.56 -23.50 -8.34
N ALA A 94 13.88 -23.39 -8.53
CA ALA A 94 14.83 -23.23 -7.43
C ALA A 94 14.68 -21.88 -6.70
N ILE A 95 14.36 -20.82 -7.44
CA ILE A 95 14.03 -19.48 -6.91
C ILE A 95 12.74 -19.55 -6.07
N GLU A 96 11.65 -20.14 -6.57
CA GLU A 96 10.41 -20.32 -5.80
C GLU A 96 10.66 -21.12 -4.52
N ILE A 97 11.40 -22.23 -4.60
CA ILE A 97 11.75 -23.05 -3.43
C ILE A 97 12.56 -22.23 -2.40
N ALA A 98 13.46 -21.35 -2.85
CA ALA A 98 14.21 -20.46 -1.96
C ALA A 98 13.34 -19.35 -1.34
N GLN A 99 12.34 -18.82 -2.06
CA GLN A 99 11.48 -17.75 -1.57
C GLN A 99 10.64 -18.15 -0.34
N PHE A 100 10.38 -19.45 -0.12
CA PHE A 100 9.78 -19.91 1.15
C PHE A 100 10.50 -19.39 2.40
N VAL A 101 11.82 -19.18 2.35
CA VAL A 101 12.62 -18.68 3.48
C VAL A 101 13.06 -17.21 3.36
N VAL A 102 12.71 -16.51 2.28
CA VAL A 102 13.03 -15.07 2.08
C VAL A 102 11.88 -14.19 2.62
N PRO A 103 12.07 -13.31 3.62
CA PRO A 103 11.00 -12.45 4.12
C PRO A 103 10.35 -11.57 3.04
N GLY A 104 9.01 -11.52 3.05
CA GLY A 104 8.22 -10.69 2.13
C GLY A 104 8.26 -11.13 0.66
N ARG A 105 8.44 -12.44 0.38
CA ARG A 105 8.34 -13.05 -0.96
C ARG A 105 7.45 -14.29 -0.91
N ASP A 106 6.56 -14.46 -1.88
CA ASP A 106 5.62 -15.58 -1.93
C ASP A 106 5.82 -16.40 -3.21
N PRO A 107 6.00 -17.73 -3.11
CA PRO A 107 6.38 -18.57 -4.26
C PRO A 107 5.17 -18.95 -5.13
N SER A 108 5.36 -18.93 -6.45
CA SER A 108 4.26 -18.85 -7.43
C SER A 108 4.46 -19.78 -8.64
N LEU A 109 3.38 -20.46 -9.05
CA LEU A 109 3.34 -21.21 -10.31
C LEU A 109 3.38 -20.30 -11.53
N GLN A 110 2.79 -19.10 -11.42
CA GLN A 110 2.80 -18.09 -12.47
C GLN A 110 4.25 -17.71 -12.81
N ASP A 111 5.09 -17.50 -11.80
CA ASP A 111 6.47 -17.06 -11.93
C ASP A 111 7.31 -18.13 -12.64
N ILE A 112 7.16 -19.41 -12.26
CA ILE A 112 7.79 -20.53 -12.99
C ILE A 112 7.42 -20.51 -14.47
N ILE A 113 6.16 -20.34 -14.82
CA ILE A 113 5.68 -20.31 -16.21
C ILE A 113 6.25 -19.09 -16.95
N CYS A 114 6.18 -17.91 -16.35
CA CYS A 114 6.57 -16.64 -16.97
C CYS A 114 8.09 -16.53 -17.16
N ASN A 115 8.87 -16.95 -16.16
CA ASN A 115 10.33 -17.02 -16.24
C ASN A 115 10.79 -18.06 -17.29
N THR A 116 10.13 -19.21 -17.36
CA THR A 116 10.39 -20.21 -18.41
C THR A 116 10.05 -19.66 -19.80
N LEU A 117 8.94 -18.94 -19.94
CA LEU A 117 8.52 -18.29 -21.18
C LEU A 117 9.46 -17.15 -21.58
N GLY A 118 9.95 -16.36 -20.63
CA GLY A 118 10.99 -15.35 -20.84
C GLY A 118 12.28 -15.98 -21.38
N ALA A 119 12.76 -17.06 -20.76
CA ALA A 119 13.92 -17.81 -21.24
C ALA A 119 13.69 -18.40 -22.65
N PHE A 120 12.48 -18.89 -22.95
CA PHE A 120 12.11 -19.35 -24.30
C PHE A 120 12.14 -18.22 -25.33
N ILE A 121 11.50 -17.08 -25.04
CA ILE A 121 11.44 -15.91 -25.94
C ILE A 121 12.84 -15.34 -26.15
N GLY A 122 13.61 -15.13 -25.09
CA GLY A 122 14.98 -14.63 -25.15
C GLY A 122 15.91 -15.55 -25.93
N PHE A 123 15.79 -16.86 -25.72
CA PHE A 123 16.50 -17.84 -26.54
C PHE A 123 16.02 -17.78 -27.99
N GLY A 124 14.72 -17.71 -28.26
CA GLY A 124 14.16 -17.62 -29.61
C GLY A 124 14.65 -16.39 -30.38
N ILE A 125 14.67 -15.23 -29.74
CA ILE A 125 15.22 -13.99 -30.29
C ILE A 125 16.70 -14.18 -30.63
N ALA A 126 17.54 -14.52 -29.65
CA ALA A 126 18.98 -14.65 -29.87
C ALA A 126 19.34 -15.83 -30.80
N HIS A 127 18.61 -16.93 -30.77
CA HIS A 127 18.81 -18.10 -31.63
C HIS A 127 18.35 -17.86 -33.07
N SER A 128 17.38 -16.98 -33.30
CA SER A 128 17.05 -16.46 -34.63
C SER A 128 18.17 -15.59 -35.22
N PHE A 129 19.14 -15.18 -34.40
CA PHE A 129 20.42 -14.62 -34.82
C PHE A 129 21.59 -15.65 -34.78
N LEU A 130 21.39 -16.94 -34.38
CA LEU A 130 22.50 -17.87 -34.01
C LEU A 130 22.39 -19.41 -34.27
N GLY A 131 21.28 -20.07 -34.68
CA GLY A 131 21.30 -21.53 -34.99
C GLY A 131 20.30 -22.13 -36.03
N PRO A 132 20.50 -23.36 -36.57
CA PRO A 132 20.86 -23.59 -38.00
C PRO A 132 19.83 -23.63 -39.18
N PRO A 133 18.49 -23.70 -39.05
CA PRO A 133 17.58 -23.46 -40.20
C PRO A 133 17.78 -22.05 -40.80
N LEU A 134 18.23 -21.17 -39.91
CA LEU A 134 19.09 -20.02 -40.06
C LEU A 134 20.04 -19.99 -41.27
N ALA A 135 20.55 -21.08 -41.86
CA ALA A 135 21.35 -20.95 -43.09
C ALA A 135 20.60 -20.25 -44.25
N GLN A 136 19.28 -20.50 -44.41
CA GLN A 136 18.45 -19.79 -45.38
C GLN A 136 17.96 -18.44 -44.84
N VAL A 137 17.57 -18.41 -43.55
CA VAL A 137 17.13 -17.17 -42.90
C VAL A 137 18.28 -16.17 -42.75
N LEU A 138 19.56 -16.57 -42.77
CA LEU A 138 20.78 -15.76 -42.87
C LEU A 138 21.23 -15.52 -44.31
N GLY A 139 20.76 -16.27 -45.29
CA GLY A 139 20.83 -15.75 -46.66
C GLY A 139 20.15 -14.39 -46.66
N TRP A 140 18.90 -14.37 -46.18
CA TRP A 140 18.12 -13.15 -45.99
C TRP A 140 18.66 -12.25 -44.87
N CYS A 141 19.03 -12.78 -43.71
CA CYS A 141 19.42 -12.00 -42.54
C CYS A 141 20.88 -11.57 -42.55
N CYS A 142 21.82 -12.23 -43.24
CA CYS A 142 23.15 -11.68 -43.51
C CYS A 142 23.10 -10.68 -44.69
N GLU A 143 22.20 -10.81 -45.67
CA GLU A 143 21.88 -9.71 -46.61
C GLU A 143 21.25 -8.50 -45.91
N ILE A 144 20.22 -8.71 -45.08
CA ILE A 144 19.60 -7.67 -44.26
C ILE A 144 20.60 -7.13 -43.24
N TRP A 145 21.47 -7.93 -42.63
CA TRP A 145 22.47 -7.47 -41.66
C TRP A 145 23.62 -6.70 -42.33
N GLU A 146 24.05 -7.06 -43.55
CA GLU A 146 24.92 -6.18 -44.35
C GLU A 146 24.21 -4.86 -44.70
N GLN A 147 22.93 -4.93 -45.09
CA GLN A 147 22.09 -3.74 -45.23
C GLN A 147 21.93 -2.98 -43.91
N TRP A 148 21.93 -3.59 -42.72
CA TRP A 148 21.72 -2.90 -41.44
C TRP A 148 23.05 -2.45 -40.78
N LYS A 149 24.20 -3.02 -41.17
CA LYS A 149 25.55 -2.49 -40.89
C LYS A 149 25.79 -1.16 -41.61
N ARG A 150 25.30 -1.02 -42.85
CA ARG A 150 25.50 0.19 -43.69
C ARG A 150 24.25 0.59 -44.50
N PRO A 151 23.07 0.82 -43.88
CA PRO A 151 21.80 0.99 -44.61
C PRO A 151 21.84 2.12 -45.61
N HIS A 152 21.43 1.84 -46.85
CA HIS A 152 21.24 2.85 -47.89
C HIS A 152 20.50 4.05 -47.28
N ALA A 153 20.90 5.27 -47.66
CA ALA A 153 20.49 6.49 -46.93
C ALA A 153 18.98 6.60 -46.74
N ILE A 154 18.19 6.10 -47.70
CA ILE A 154 16.72 5.99 -47.61
C ILE A 154 16.30 5.07 -46.46
N LEU A 155 16.76 3.81 -46.42
CA LEU A 155 16.45 2.86 -45.34
C LEU A 155 16.92 3.38 -43.96
N ALA A 156 18.10 4.01 -43.89
CA ALA A 156 18.58 4.61 -42.66
C ALA A 156 17.65 5.73 -42.16
N ASN A 157 17.17 6.59 -43.06
CA ASN A 157 16.20 7.64 -42.73
C ASN A 157 14.84 7.04 -42.31
N VAL A 158 14.38 5.97 -42.97
CA VAL A 158 13.17 5.24 -42.56
C VAL A 158 13.32 4.68 -41.15
N LEU A 159 14.45 4.07 -40.81
CA LEU A 159 14.70 3.52 -39.47
C LEU A 159 14.83 4.62 -38.40
N VAL A 160 15.36 5.80 -38.74
CA VAL A 160 15.28 7.00 -37.88
C VAL A 160 13.81 7.39 -37.65
N CYS A 161 12.99 7.50 -38.71
CA CYS A 161 11.58 7.84 -38.59
C CYS A 161 10.79 6.82 -37.75
N VAL A 162 10.99 5.52 -37.97
CA VAL A 162 10.37 4.45 -37.16
C VAL A 162 10.82 4.56 -35.70
N SER A 163 12.11 4.78 -35.45
CA SER A 163 12.63 4.94 -34.08
C SER A 163 12.03 6.16 -33.38
N LEU A 164 11.88 7.29 -34.09
CA LEU A 164 11.22 8.49 -33.60
C LEU A 164 9.73 8.24 -33.28
N LEU A 165 9.01 7.56 -34.17
CA LEU A 165 7.60 7.22 -33.99
C LEU A 165 7.39 6.28 -32.78
N VAL A 166 8.21 5.23 -32.64
CA VAL A 166 8.15 4.32 -31.50
C VAL A 166 8.48 5.05 -30.20
N THR A 167 9.56 5.83 -30.16
CA THR A 167 9.95 6.61 -28.97
C THR A 167 8.85 7.58 -28.55
N THR A 168 8.30 8.33 -29.51
CA THR A 168 7.20 9.28 -29.28
C THR A 168 5.93 8.55 -28.82
N GLY A 169 5.63 7.41 -29.41
CA GLY A 169 4.49 6.57 -29.05
C GLY A 169 4.60 6.02 -27.62
N VAL A 170 5.76 5.49 -27.23
CA VAL A 170 6.04 5.00 -25.87
C VAL A 170 5.94 6.14 -24.85
N PHE A 171 6.55 7.29 -25.12
CA PHE A 171 6.46 8.45 -24.24
C PHE A 171 5.02 8.96 -24.09
N THR A 172 4.28 9.07 -25.20
CA THR A 172 2.88 9.52 -25.18
C THR A 172 1.98 8.51 -24.45
N LEU A 173 2.13 7.20 -24.73
CA LEU A 173 1.37 6.14 -24.06
C LEU A 173 1.67 6.10 -22.56
N THR A 174 2.93 6.22 -22.17
CA THR A 174 3.35 6.31 -20.76
C THR A 174 2.67 7.50 -20.09
N GLY A 175 2.70 8.69 -20.72
CA GLY A 175 2.10 9.89 -20.15
C GLY A 175 0.58 9.78 -20.00
N TRP A 176 -0.08 9.04 -20.89
CA TRP A 176 -1.51 8.70 -20.78
C TRP A 176 -1.79 7.68 -19.67
N LEU A 177 -0.99 6.61 -19.57
CA LEU A 177 -1.12 5.59 -18.51
C LEU A 177 -0.94 6.18 -17.11
N LEU A 178 -0.09 7.20 -16.97
CA LEU A 178 0.17 7.89 -15.71
C LEU A 178 -0.85 8.99 -15.35
N GLN A 179 -1.84 9.26 -16.21
CA GLN A 179 -2.92 10.21 -15.88
C GLN A 179 -3.83 9.66 -14.76
N PRO A 180 -4.36 10.50 -13.86
CA PRO A 180 -5.36 10.10 -12.87
C PRO A 180 -6.65 9.56 -13.51
N ALA A 181 -7.17 8.45 -13.00
CA ALA A 181 -8.34 7.76 -13.57
C ALA A 181 -9.42 7.45 -12.51
N LEU A 182 -9.90 8.51 -11.84
CA LEU A 182 -10.88 8.39 -10.75
C LEU A 182 -12.15 7.62 -11.21
N PRO A 183 -12.43 6.43 -10.65
CA PRO A 183 -13.56 5.60 -11.07
C PRO A 183 -14.88 6.14 -10.48
N PRO A 184 -16.02 5.88 -11.15
CA PRO A 184 -17.35 6.15 -10.60
C PRO A 184 -17.71 5.11 -9.54
N GLY A 185 -18.43 5.55 -8.50
CA GLY A 185 -18.82 4.72 -7.35
C GLY A 185 -18.54 5.45 -6.03
N PRO A 186 -19.23 5.13 -4.93
CA PRO A 186 -19.00 5.79 -3.63
C PRO A 186 -17.60 5.49 -3.10
N TYR A 187 -17.00 6.42 -2.34
CA TYR A 187 -15.67 6.24 -1.76
C TYR A 187 -15.73 5.97 -0.25
N LEU A 188 -14.84 5.11 0.26
CA LEU A 188 -14.61 4.80 1.67
C LEU A 188 -13.34 5.49 2.17
N PHE A 189 -13.34 5.84 3.46
CA PHE A 189 -12.19 6.33 4.23
C PHE A 189 -12.05 5.41 5.47
N ALA A 190 -10.88 4.78 5.69
CA ALA A 190 -10.75 3.50 6.44
C ALA A 190 -9.92 3.54 7.77
N GLY A 191 -9.99 2.43 8.54
CA GLY A 191 -9.31 2.16 9.83
C GLY A 191 -9.21 0.65 10.19
N GLN A 192 -8.62 0.27 11.34
CA GLN A 192 -8.31 -1.12 11.81
C GLN A 192 -9.50 -1.89 12.47
N GLU A 193 -9.27 -3.08 13.06
CA GLU A 193 -10.26 -3.94 13.78
C GLU A 193 -9.73 -4.52 15.12
N LEU A 194 -10.61 -5.09 15.95
CA LEU A 194 -10.33 -5.73 17.26
C LEU A 194 -10.00 -7.24 17.16
N ASP A 195 -9.31 -7.76 18.17
CA ASP A 195 -8.93 -9.18 18.28
C ASP A 195 -10.10 -10.13 18.65
N GLU A 196 -9.87 -11.43 18.52
CA GLU A 196 -10.85 -12.49 18.83
C GLU A 196 -10.74 -13.04 20.25
N GLY A 197 -11.85 -13.54 20.81
CA GLY A 197 -11.86 -14.20 22.11
C GLY A 197 -13.12 -15.02 22.43
N SER A 198 -13.01 -15.89 23.44
CA SER A 198 -14.06 -16.84 23.84
C SER A 198 -14.35 -16.91 25.36
N THR A 199 -13.82 -16.02 26.20
CA THR A 199 -14.14 -16.02 27.64
C THR A 199 -15.41 -15.19 27.97
N PRO A 200 -15.98 -15.32 29.18
CA PRO A 200 -17.04 -14.45 29.70
C PRO A 200 -16.80 -12.95 29.52
N LEU A 201 -17.90 -12.19 29.46
CA LEU A 201 -17.91 -10.75 29.72
C LEU A 201 -18.26 -10.52 31.20
N ARG A 202 -17.63 -9.54 31.83
CA ARG A 202 -17.89 -9.15 33.21
C ARG A 202 -18.36 -7.70 33.30
N ILE A 203 -19.30 -7.44 34.21
CA ILE A 203 -19.70 -6.10 34.64
C ILE A 203 -19.28 -5.96 36.10
N GLY A 204 -18.58 -4.88 36.44
CA GLY A 204 -18.07 -4.64 37.80
C GLY A 204 -16.72 -5.30 38.14
N ALA A 205 -16.09 -6.06 37.24
CA ALA A 205 -14.81 -6.74 37.47
C ALA A 205 -14.03 -6.96 36.16
N ASN A 206 -12.69 -7.01 36.21
CA ASN A 206 -11.82 -7.32 35.07
C ASN A 206 -11.33 -8.79 35.03
N GLY A 207 -11.77 -9.63 35.98
CA GLY A 207 -11.36 -11.02 36.11
C GLY A 207 -10.08 -11.29 36.91
N ASP A 208 -9.34 -10.25 37.29
CA ASP A 208 -8.18 -10.31 38.18
C ASP A 208 -8.54 -9.81 39.60
N GLN A 209 -7.70 -10.12 40.60
CA GLN A 209 -8.03 -9.88 42.02
C GLN A 209 -8.11 -8.39 42.41
N ASP A 210 -7.46 -7.50 41.65
CA ASP A 210 -7.31 -6.07 41.99
C ASP A 210 -8.12 -5.11 41.06
N GLY A 211 -9.02 -5.64 40.22
CA GLY A 211 -9.78 -4.86 39.22
C GLY A 211 -11.30 -4.81 39.44
N PHE A 212 -11.76 -5.03 40.67
CA PHE A 212 -13.18 -4.88 41.03
C PHE A 212 -13.58 -3.40 41.09
N PHE A 213 -14.78 -3.09 40.62
CA PHE A 213 -15.41 -1.78 40.78
C PHE A 213 -16.11 -1.69 42.14
N LYS A 214 -16.13 -0.48 42.72
CA LYS A 214 -16.85 -0.18 43.95
C LYS A 214 -17.75 1.03 43.76
N GLY A 215 -19.01 0.90 44.18
CA GLY A 215 -20.05 1.89 43.94
C GLY A 215 -21.25 1.25 43.25
N VAL A 216 -22.00 2.02 42.48
CA VAL A 216 -23.21 1.56 41.79
C VAL A 216 -23.03 1.60 40.27
N ILE A 217 -23.48 0.57 39.55
CA ILE A 217 -23.58 0.54 38.07
C ILE A 217 -25.05 0.33 37.69
N ASP A 218 -25.49 1.05 36.66
CA ASP A 218 -26.84 1.10 36.14
C ASP A 218 -26.83 1.23 34.60
N GLU A 219 -27.95 0.96 33.93
CA GLU A 219 -28.18 1.34 32.51
C GLU A 219 -27.10 0.87 31.51
N VAL A 220 -26.65 -0.38 31.62
CA VAL A 220 -25.58 -0.91 30.75
C VAL A 220 -26.12 -1.18 29.34
N ARG A 221 -25.38 -0.75 28.31
CA ARG A 221 -25.66 -1.03 26.89
C ARG A 221 -24.40 -1.48 26.16
N ILE A 222 -24.55 -2.40 25.22
CA ILE A 222 -23.46 -2.90 24.36
C ILE A 222 -23.96 -2.91 22.91
N TYR A 223 -23.24 -2.23 22.02
CA TYR A 223 -23.52 -2.14 20.58
C TYR A 223 -22.39 -2.72 19.74
N SER A 224 -22.71 -3.30 18.58
CA SER A 224 -21.74 -3.86 17.61
C SER A 224 -21.24 -2.86 16.56
N ARG A 225 -21.38 -1.55 16.83
CA ARG A 225 -20.82 -0.44 16.03
C ARG A 225 -20.55 0.76 16.91
N ALA A 226 -19.77 1.72 16.43
CA ALA A 226 -19.77 3.04 17.01
C ALA A 226 -21.14 3.73 16.84
N LEU A 227 -21.73 4.12 17.97
CA LEU A 227 -22.77 5.13 18.03
C LEU A 227 -22.21 6.53 17.74
N ILE A 228 -22.99 7.36 17.06
CA ILE A 228 -22.70 8.80 16.93
C ILE A 228 -23.07 9.53 18.23
N PRO A 229 -22.47 10.71 18.54
CA PRO A 229 -22.71 11.40 19.81
C PRO A 229 -24.19 11.68 20.14
N GLN A 230 -25.03 11.85 19.11
CA GLN A 230 -26.48 12.04 19.27
C GLN A 230 -27.21 10.80 19.80
N GLU A 231 -26.75 9.60 19.44
CA GLU A 231 -27.33 8.33 19.91
C GLU A 231 -26.92 8.09 21.37
N ILE A 232 -25.65 8.30 21.70
CA ILE A 232 -25.10 8.25 23.08
C ILE A 232 -25.84 9.23 24.02
N LEU A 233 -26.17 10.44 23.53
CA LEU A 233 -26.96 11.41 24.28
C LEU A 233 -28.42 11.00 24.47
N ALA A 234 -29.01 10.31 23.49
CA ALA A 234 -30.37 9.78 23.61
C ALA A 234 -30.42 8.66 24.65
N ASP A 235 -29.50 7.69 24.54
CA ASP A 235 -29.42 6.53 25.44
C ASP A 235 -29.15 6.93 26.89
N MET A 236 -28.24 7.88 27.13
CA MET A 236 -27.98 8.41 28.47
C MET A 236 -29.26 8.89 29.21
N THR A 237 -30.28 9.33 28.48
CA THR A 237 -31.54 9.87 29.04
C THR A 237 -32.72 8.90 29.01
N ARG A 238 -32.56 7.72 28.41
CA ARG A 238 -33.60 6.71 28.24
C ARG A 238 -33.31 5.54 29.18
N PRO A 239 -34.26 5.08 30.01
CA PRO A 239 -34.05 3.89 30.84
C PRO A 239 -34.03 2.61 30.01
N VAL A 240 -33.29 1.59 30.45
CA VAL A 240 -33.33 0.22 29.91
C VAL A 240 -34.54 -0.52 30.51
N GLY A 241 -35.48 -0.94 29.67
CA GLY A 241 -36.59 -1.78 30.11
C GLY A 241 -37.48 -2.25 28.97
N ASN A 242 -38.59 -2.91 29.33
CA ASN A 242 -39.61 -3.39 28.38
C ASN A 242 -40.26 -2.22 27.63
N GLY A 243 -39.72 -1.88 26.44
CA GLY A 243 -40.05 -0.66 25.70
C GLY A 243 -38.84 0.09 25.12
N SER A 244 -37.60 -0.32 25.42
CA SER A 244 -36.45 -0.09 24.54
C SER A 244 -36.75 -0.63 23.14
N PRO A 245 -36.23 -0.01 22.05
CA PRO A 245 -36.66 -0.36 20.70
C PRO A 245 -36.14 -1.76 20.37
N SER A 246 -37.05 -2.73 20.22
CA SER A 246 -36.70 -4.16 20.09
C SER A 246 -36.03 -4.54 18.77
N PHE A 247 -35.56 -3.55 17.98
CA PHE A 247 -34.96 -3.70 16.66
C PHE A 247 -33.98 -2.56 16.34
N ALA A 248 -33.10 -2.20 17.27
CA ALA A 248 -31.76 -1.74 16.88
C ALA A 248 -30.95 -3.02 16.57
N PRO A 249 -30.74 -3.41 15.29
CA PRO A 249 -30.10 -4.69 14.95
C PRO A 249 -28.63 -4.78 15.41
N ASP A 250 -28.10 -3.64 15.82
CA ASP A 250 -26.77 -3.37 16.33
C ASP A 250 -26.70 -3.28 17.88
N LEU A 251 -27.83 -3.25 18.59
CA LEU A 251 -27.87 -3.35 20.06
C LEU A 251 -27.71 -4.81 20.48
N VAL A 252 -26.54 -5.16 20.99
CA VAL A 252 -26.20 -6.55 21.34
C VAL A 252 -26.83 -6.96 22.67
N ALA A 253 -26.78 -6.10 23.68
CA ALA A 253 -27.32 -6.37 25.00
C ALA A 253 -27.64 -5.09 25.79
N ALA A 254 -28.63 -5.14 26.68
CA ALA A 254 -28.96 -4.03 27.58
C ALA A 254 -29.42 -4.50 28.97
N TYR A 255 -28.95 -3.87 30.05
CA TYR A 255 -29.28 -4.23 31.43
C TYR A 255 -29.62 -3.00 32.29
N GLY A 256 -30.87 -2.95 32.78
CA GLY A 256 -31.37 -1.90 33.70
C GLY A 256 -31.57 -2.37 35.14
N PHE A 257 -31.25 -3.62 35.46
CA PHE A 257 -31.22 -4.18 36.83
C PHE A 257 -32.51 -4.01 37.69
N ASP A 258 -33.67 -3.79 37.06
CA ASP A 258 -34.94 -3.53 37.73
C ASP A 258 -35.62 -4.77 38.37
N GLU A 259 -35.06 -5.97 38.21
CA GLU A 259 -35.71 -7.23 38.59
C GLU A 259 -36.09 -7.32 40.08
N GLY A 260 -37.13 -8.11 40.38
CA GLY A 260 -37.68 -8.26 41.73
C GLY A 260 -36.73 -8.84 42.78
N GLY A 261 -35.66 -9.52 42.36
CA GLY A 261 -34.66 -10.16 43.21
C GLY A 261 -34.02 -11.37 42.54
N GLY A 262 -33.20 -12.11 43.30
CA GLY A 262 -32.50 -13.29 42.80
C GLY A 262 -31.25 -12.96 41.97
N ASN A 263 -30.53 -14.02 41.57
CA ASN A 263 -29.18 -13.93 41.02
C ASN A 263 -29.14 -13.82 39.48
N GLN A 264 -30.25 -13.55 38.80
CA GLN A 264 -30.26 -13.35 37.35
C GLN A 264 -30.26 -11.86 37.00
N VAL A 265 -29.53 -11.50 35.95
CA VAL A 265 -29.55 -10.19 35.29
C VAL A 265 -30.09 -10.43 33.87
N LEU A 266 -31.29 -9.96 33.60
CA LEU A 266 -32.02 -10.22 32.37
C LEU A 266 -31.64 -9.21 31.29
N ASP A 267 -31.35 -9.72 30.10
CA ASP A 267 -31.10 -8.91 28.91
C ASP A 267 -32.41 -8.32 28.37
N ALA A 268 -32.51 -6.99 28.40
CA ALA A 268 -33.65 -6.23 27.92
C ALA A 268 -33.54 -5.82 26.44
N SER A 269 -32.47 -6.17 25.72
CA SER A 269 -32.42 -5.95 24.26
C SER A 269 -33.33 -6.90 23.48
N GLY A 270 -33.78 -7.99 24.11
CA GLY A 270 -34.57 -9.05 23.49
C GLY A 270 -33.73 -10.15 22.82
N HIS A 271 -32.39 -10.11 22.94
CA HIS A 271 -31.49 -11.11 22.36
C HIS A 271 -31.19 -12.29 23.29
N GLY A 272 -31.61 -12.21 24.56
CA GLY A 272 -31.52 -13.30 25.53
C GLY A 272 -30.14 -13.44 26.17
N ASN A 273 -29.28 -12.41 26.04
CA ASN A 273 -27.89 -12.40 26.50
C ASN A 273 -27.77 -12.20 28.02
N SER A 274 -28.53 -12.94 28.82
CA SER A 274 -28.66 -12.72 30.27
C SER A 274 -27.42 -13.17 31.07
N GLY A 275 -27.14 -12.51 32.19
CA GLY A 275 -26.01 -12.75 33.08
C GLY A 275 -26.38 -13.29 34.47
N LEU A 276 -25.36 -13.73 35.21
CA LEU A 276 -25.44 -14.18 36.60
C LEU A 276 -24.86 -13.12 37.55
N LEU A 277 -25.60 -12.77 38.60
CA LEU A 277 -25.20 -11.86 39.66
C LEU A 277 -24.49 -12.59 40.79
N GLU A 278 -23.30 -12.11 41.16
CA GLU A 278 -22.50 -12.60 42.29
C GLU A 278 -22.13 -11.41 43.20
N GLY A 279 -22.39 -11.50 44.50
CA GLY A 279 -21.94 -10.54 45.53
C GLY A 279 -22.56 -9.12 45.51
N ALA A 280 -23.04 -8.62 44.36
CA ALA A 280 -23.63 -7.29 44.25
C ALA A 280 -25.08 -7.21 44.74
N GLU A 281 -25.44 -6.09 45.37
CA GLU A 281 -26.77 -5.84 45.95
C GLU A 281 -27.63 -4.94 45.05
N ARG A 282 -28.94 -5.20 44.97
CA ARG A 282 -29.89 -4.34 44.25
C ARG A 282 -30.28 -3.13 45.11
N VAL A 283 -29.97 -1.93 44.62
CA VAL A 283 -30.21 -0.64 45.30
C VAL A 283 -31.02 0.32 44.40
N ALA A 284 -31.40 1.49 44.90
CA ALA A 284 -32.01 2.53 44.06
C ALA A 284 -31.00 3.08 43.04
N GLY A 285 -31.40 3.13 41.77
CA GLY A 285 -30.54 3.46 40.64
C GLY A 285 -30.52 4.93 40.23
N ARG A 286 -29.98 5.18 39.04
CA ARG A 286 -30.13 6.42 38.27
C ARG A 286 -31.53 6.49 37.68
N PHE A 287 -31.99 5.35 37.16
CA PHE A 287 -33.38 5.04 36.88
C PHE A 287 -33.71 3.76 37.66
N GLY A 288 -34.98 3.57 38.06
CA GLY A 288 -35.42 2.33 38.73
C GLY A 288 -34.48 1.83 39.85
N LYS A 289 -33.96 0.61 39.68
CA LYS A 289 -32.91 -0.01 40.51
C LYS A 289 -31.58 -0.09 39.77
N ALA A 290 -30.52 -0.30 40.53
CA ALA A 290 -29.17 -0.54 40.02
C ALA A 290 -28.46 -1.59 40.88
N LEU A 291 -27.26 -2.00 40.47
CA LEU A 291 -26.41 -2.92 41.24
C LEU A 291 -25.31 -2.17 41.98
N LYS A 292 -25.16 -2.45 43.29
CA LYS A 292 -24.06 -1.97 44.13
C LYS A 292 -22.99 -3.04 44.25
N PHE A 293 -21.76 -2.66 43.93
CA PHE A 293 -20.54 -3.48 43.93
C PHE A 293 -19.64 -3.08 45.11
N ASP A 294 -18.98 -4.06 45.71
CA ASP A 294 -18.21 -3.94 46.96
C ASP A 294 -16.72 -3.57 46.78
N GLY A 295 -16.19 -3.74 45.56
CA GLY A 295 -14.77 -3.58 45.26
C GLY A 295 -13.87 -4.73 45.74
N GLN A 296 -14.43 -5.91 46.02
CA GLN A 296 -13.70 -7.09 46.53
C GLN A 296 -14.07 -8.40 45.84
N GLY A 297 -15.31 -8.54 45.35
CA GLY A 297 -15.75 -9.77 44.68
C GLY A 297 -17.10 -9.67 43.95
N ALA A 298 -17.86 -8.60 44.18
CA ALA A 298 -19.13 -8.38 43.51
C ALA A 298 -18.95 -8.17 42.00
N GLN A 299 -19.76 -8.85 41.18
CA GLN A 299 -19.74 -8.79 39.72
C GLN A 299 -21.04 -9.31 39.08
N VAL A 300 -21.24 -9.01 37.80
CA VAL A 300 -22.13 -9.80 36.93
C VAL A 300 -21.28 -10.55 35.93
N ILE A 301 -21.49 -11.87 35.82
CA ILE A 301 -20.83 -12.73 34.83
C ILE A 301 -21.82 -13.05 33.71
N LEU A 302 -21.51 -12.61 32.50
CA LEU A 302 -22.16 -13.08 31.29
C LEU A 302 -21.30 -14.23 30.74
N PRO A 303 -21.84 -15.44 30.54
CA PRO A 303 -21.05 -16.56 30.00
C PRO A 303 -20.55 -16.28 28.58
N GLN A 304 -19.82 -17.22 27.98
CA GLN A 304 -19.42 -17.12 26.58
C GLN A 304 -20.67 -17.02 25.69
N ILE A 305 -20.93 -15.82 25.16
CA ILE A 305 -22.07 -15.50 24.31
C ILE A 305 -21.52 -15.00 22.98
N PRO A 306 -21.76 -15.71 21.84
CA PRO A 306 -21.20 -15.33 20.54
C PRO A 306 -21.53 -13.91 20.08
N ALA A 307 -22.70 -13.37 20.45
CA ALA A 307 -23.11 -12.01 20.08
C ALA A 307 -22.20 -10.92 20.68
N LEU A 308 -21.52 -11.20 21.80
CA LEU A 308 -20.57 -10.29 22.47
C LEU A 308 -19.14 -10.40 21.92
N ASN A 309 -18.92 -11.09 20.80
CA ASN A 309 -17.61 -11.15 20.14
C ASN A 309 -17.49 -10.03 19.08
N LEU A 310 -17.43 -8.78 19.55
CA LEU A 310 -17.36 -7.56 18.73
C LEU A 310 -16.00 -7.45 18.00
N ARG A 311 -15.97 -6.89 16.78
CA ARG A 311 -14.76 -6.85 15.92
C ARG A 311 -14.53 -5.53 15.17
N SER A 312 -15.44 -5.19 14.27
CA SER A 312 -15.33 -4.04 13.36
C SER A 312 -15.72 -2.71 14.01
N GLY A 313 -16.33 -2.77 15.20
CA GLY A 313 -16.68 -1.59 15.99
C GLY A 313 -17.47 -1.97 17.23
N PHE A 314 -17.57 -1.03 18.16
CA PHE A 314 -18.44 -1.14 19.33
C PHE A 314 -18.89 0.22 19.86
N THR A 315 -19.93 0.19 20.69
CA THR A 315 -20.10 1.15 21.78
C THR A 315 -20.42 0.37 23.06
N LEU A 316 -19.73 0.69 24.15
CA LEU A 316 -19.98 0.20 25.51
C LEU A 316 -20.47 1.36 26.34
N GLU A 317 -21.61 1.26 27.05
CA GLU A 317 -22.16 2.35 27.86
C GLU A 317 -22.64 1.86 29.23
N ALA A 318 -22.58 2.74 30.23
CA ALA A 318 -23.19 2.54 31.55
C ALA A 318 -23.36 3.87 32.31
N TRP A 319 -24.37 3.95 33.18
CA TRP A 319 -24.37 4.91 34.28
C TRP A 319 -23.61 4.33 35.48
N ILE A 320 -22.72 5.12 36.09
CA ILE A 320 -22.00 4.72 37.30
C ILE A 320 -22.05 5.78 38.39
N ARG A 321 -21.99 5.33 39.65
CA ARG A 321 -21.80 6.17 40.84
C ARG A 321 -20.68 5.56 41.71
N PRO A 322 -19.41 5.89 41.42
CA PRO A 322 -18.25 5.26 42.07
C PRO A 322 -18.10 5.65 43.55
N GLU A 323 -17.56 4.74 44.36
CA GLU A 323 -17.16 4.93 45.76
C GLU A 323 -15.64 4.75 45.92
N PRO A 324 -14.99 5.35 46.94
CA PRO A 324 -13.55 5.18 47.16
C PRO A 324 -13.13 3.72 47.31
N SER A 325 -12.19 3.30 46.48
CA SER A 325 -11.68 1.93 46.36
C SER A 325 -10.15 1.93 46.27
N ALA A 326 -9.51 0.80 46.57
CA ALA A 326 -8.07 0.58 46.39
C ALA A 326 -7.72 -0.07 45.03
N SER A 327 -8.73 -0.32 44.17
CA SER A 327 -8.58 -0.95 42.86
C SER A 327 -7.77 -0.05 41.93
N SER A 328 -6.76 -0.62 41.26
CA SER A 328 -6.01 0.10 40.23
C SER A 328 -6.75 0.19 38.90
N TRP A 329 -7.65 -0.77 38.62
CA TRP A 329 -8.37 -0.92 37.36
C TRP A 329 -9.86 -1.22 37.60
N PRO A 330 -10.64 -0.30 38.21
CA PRO A 330 -12.02 -0.54 38.61
C PRO A 330 -12.94 -0.67 37.38
N ALA A 331 -13.25 -1.92 37.03
CA ALA A 331 -13.89 -2.24 35.75
C ALA A 331 -15.41 -2.05 35.74
N VAL A 332 -15.93 -1.33 34.74
CA VAL A 332 -17.39 -1.18 34.54
C VAL A 332 -17.91 -2.28 33.64
N ILE A 333 -17.29 -2.44 32.46
CA ILE A 333 -17.56 -3.51 31.48
C ILE A 333 -16.20 -4.02 31.00
N GLN A 334 -15.97 -5.33 30.99
CA GLN A 334 -14.76 -5.89 30.40
C GLN A 334 -15.03 -7.24 29.76
N LYS A 335 -14.55 -7.40 28.52
CA LYS A 335 -14.43 -8.69 27.84
C LYS A 335 -12.98 -9.12 27.92
N GLU A 336 -12.73 -10.31 28.48
CA GLU A 336 -11.56 -11.14 28.19
C GLU A 336 -10.19 -10.44 28.21
N ARG A 337 -9.67 -10.14 29.41
CA ARG A 337 -8.33 -9.52 29.56
C ARG A 337 -8.11 -8.37 28.58
N ASP A 338 -9.08 -7.47 28.55
CA ASP A 338 -9.07 -6.22 27.79
C ASP A 338 -9.20 -6.40 26.26
N LEU A 339 -9.87 -7.45 25.80
CA LEU A 339 -10.28 -7.60 24.39
C LEU A 339 -11.10 -6.39 23.93
N TYR A 340 -12.07 -5.98 24.75
CA TYR A 340 -12.61 -4.63 24.80
C TYR A 340 -13.06 -4.31 26.23
N PHE A 341 -12.97 -3.04 26.62
CA PHE A 341 -13.22 -2.63 28.00
C PHE A 341 -13.70 -1.18 28.15
N LEU A 342 -14.42 -0.95 29.24
CA LEU A 342 -14.81 0.33 29.79
C LEU A 342 -14.54 0.31 31.30
N TYR A 343 -13.61 1.14 31.74
CA TYR A 343 -13.15 1.26 33.11
C TYR A 343 -13.52 2.61 33.72
N ALA A 344 -13.79 2.64 35.02
CA ALA A 344 -14.07 3.87 35.76
C ALA A 344 -12.78 4.58 36.21
N GLY A 345 -11.65 3.88 36.13
CA GLY A 345 -10.34 4.30 36.62
C GLY A 345 -9.22 3.48 35.97
N ALA A 346 -8.01 4.02 36.04
CA ALA A 346 -6.76 3.40 35.58
C ALA A 346 -5.63 3.81 36.53
N ASP A 347 -4.65 2.92 36.75
CA ASP A 347 -3.49 3.11 37.62
C ASP A 347 -3.79 3.72 39.00
N GLY A 348 -4.94 3.35 39.58
CA GLY A 348 -5.38 3.82 40.91
C GLY A 348 -6.00 5.21 40.94
N ALA A 349 -6.10 5.90 39.81
CA ALA A 349 -6.87 7.12 39.65
C ALA A 349 -8.26 6.80 39.09
N LEU A 350 -9.30 7.52 39.54
CA LEU A 350 -10.67 7.39 39.01
C LEU A 350 -10.86 8.14 37.68
N VAL A 351 -9.92 7.93 36.75
CA VAL A 351 -9.91 8.47 35.38
C VAL A 351 -10.49 7.39 34.46
N PRO A 352 -11.69 7.58 33.88
CA PRO A 352 -12.31 6.57 33.04
C PRO A 352 -11.47 6.25 31.80
N ARG A 353 -11.42 4.98 31.40
CA ARG A 353 -10.68 4.52 30.21
C ARG A 353 -11.54 3.58 29.38
N GLY A 354 -11.55 3.77 28.06
CA GLY A 354 -12.18 2.86 27.11
C GLY A 354 -11.14 2.29 26.15
N GLY A 355 -11.24 1.03 25.75
CA GLY A 355 -10.23 0.44 24.88
C GLY A 355 -10.51 -0.99 24.44
N GLY A 356 -9.48 -1.64 23.93
CA GLY A 356 -9.49 -3.03 23.52
C GLY A 356 -8.10 -3.53 23.13
N THR A 357 -8.02 -4.77 22.65
CA THR A 357 -6.78 -5.35 22.14
C THR A 357 -6.86 -5.46 20.63
N PHE A 358 -5.85 -4.92 19.94
CA PHE A 358 -5.82 -4.72 18.49
C PHE A 358 -4.48 -5.19 17.91
N GLY A 359 -4.46 -6.39 17.33
CA GLY A 359 -3.23 -7.03 16.85
C GLY A 359 -2.31 -7.47 18.00
N GLY A 360 -2.88 -7.95 19.10
CA GLY A 360 -2.15 -8.38 20.31
C GLY A 360 -1.68 -7.25 21.23
N ALA A 361 -1.95 -5.99 20.88
CA ALA A 361 -1.61 -4.83 21.71
C ALA A 361 -2.86 -4.24 22.38
N ASN A 362 -2.85 -4.23 23.73
CA ASN A 362 -3.85 -3.55 24.55
C ASN A 362 -3.70 -2.03 24.40
N GLU A 363 -4.72 -1.38 23.85
CA GLU A 363 -4.75 0.06 23.66
C GLU A 363 -6.06 0.66 24.13
N GLY A 364 -5.97 1.88 24.67
CA GLY A 364 -7.11 2.54 25.28
C GLY A 364 -6.94 4.05 25.29
N VAL A 365 -8.07 4.71 25.47
CA VAL A 365 -8.23 6.15 25.53
C VAL A 365 -8.75 6.52 26.92
N ASP A 366 -7.94 7.30 27.64
CA ASP A 366 -8.30 7.85 28.94
C ASP A 366 -9.13 9.13 28.79
N ALA A 367 -10.08 9.32 29.70
CA ALA A 367 -10.71 10.62 29.93
C ALA A 367 -9.67 11.62 30.48
N PRO A 368 -9.84 12.93 30.26
CA PRO A 368 -8.85 13.93 30.69
C PRO A 368 -8.89 14.26 32.18
N GLU A 369 -9.98 13.91 32.89
CA GLU A 369 -10.24 14.33 34.28
C GLU A 369 -10.83 13.15 35.08
N PRO A 370 -10.51 13.03 36.38
CA PRO A 370 -11.10 12.02 37.25
C PRO A 370 -12.57 12.34 37.56
N LEU A 371 -13.37 11.30 37.82
CA LEU A 371 -14.75 11.47 38.26
C LEU A 371 -14.83 11.91 39.73
N ALA A 372 -15.95 12.54 40.11
CA ALA A 372 -16.29 12.76 41.49
C ALA A 372 -16.96 11.51 42.10
N TYR A 373 -16.41 11.00 43.20
CA TYR A 373 -17.06 9.96 44.00
C TYR A 373 -18.47 10.37 44.46
N GLY A 374 -19.37 9.38 44.59
CA GLY A 374 -20.75 9.59 45.05
C GLY A 374 -21.67 10.30 44.04
N SER A 375 -21.17 10.77 42.90
CA SER A 375 -21.96 11.41 41.84
C SER A 375 -22.25 10.45 40.69
N TRP A 376 -23.47 10.52 40.14
CA TRP A 376 -23.84 9.77 38.93
C TRP A 376 -23.13 10.34 37.70
N ASN A 377 -22.49 9.47 36.92
CA ASN A 377 -21.83 9.79 35.66
C ASN A 377 -22.17 8.74 34.60
N HIS A 378 -22.57 9.15 33.40
CA HIS A 378 -22.66 8.26 32.25
C HIS A 378 -21.28 8.11 31.62
N LEU A 379 -20.84 6.88 31.36
CA LEU A 379 -19.63 6.59 30.61
C LEU A 379 -20.00 5.88 29.32
N ALA A 380 -19.33 6.22 28.23
CA ALA A 380 -19.34 5.39 27.03
C ALA A 380 -17.98 5.35 26.34
N ALA A 381 -17.62 4.21 25.77
CA ALA A 381 -16.46 4.05 24.89
C ALA A 381 -16.92 3.53 23.54
N SER A 382 -16.40 4.06 22.43
CA SER A 382 -16.76 3.59 21.08
C SER A 382 -15.57 3.42 20.16
N TYR A 383 -15.73 2.52 19.19
CA TYR A 383 -14.75 2.20 18.15
C TYR A 383 -15.44 2.06 16.79
N ASP A 384 -14.95 2.77 15.78
CA ASP A 384 -15.49 2.76 14.40
C ASP A 384 -14.52 2.12 13.38
N GLY A 385 -13.56 1.34 13.88
CA GLY A 385 -12.41 0.85 13.15
C GLY A 385 -11.26 1.86 13.08
N SER A 386 -11.53 3.15 12.84
CA SER A 386 -10.48 4.18 12.70
C SER A 386 -10.03 4.81 14.01
N ALA A 387 -10.95 4.97 14.97
CA ALA A 387 -10.69 5.70 16.19
C ALA A 387 -11.41 5.10 17.39
N LEU A 388 -10.65 4.88 18.46
CA LEU A 388 -11.18 4.71 19.82
C LEU A 388 -11.63 6.06 20.36
N ARG A 389 -12.76 6.11 21.07
CA ARG A 389 -13.35 7.33 21.64
C ARG A 389 -13.87 7.08 23.04
N MET A 390 -13.70 8.05 23.93
CA MET A 390 -14.23 8.05 25.30
C MET A 390 -15.21 9.20 25.49
N TYR A 391 -16.34 8.93 26.14
CA TYR A 391 -17.43 9.86 26.43
C TYR A 391 -17.76 9.85 27.93
N VAL A 392 -18.05 11.03 28.48
CA VAL A 392 -18.51 11.20 29.85
C VAL A 392 -19.72 12.15 29.85
N ASN A 393 -20.81 11.74 30.49
CA ASN A 393 -22.09 12.46 30.52
C ASN A 393 -22.58 12.86 29.11
N GLY A 394 -22.50 11.90 28.17
CA GLY A 394 -22.92 12.05 26.77
C GLY A 394 -22.00 12.91 25.90
N ARG A 395 -20.95 13.51 26.48
CA ARG A 395 -19.99 14.35 25.78
C ARG A 395 -18.74 13.56 25.42
N LEU A 396 -18.28 13.63 24.17
CA LEU A 396 -16.96 13.12 23.77
C LEU A 396 -15.87 13.86 24.57
N VAL A 397 -15.01 13.12 25.28
CA VAL A 397 -13.93 13.67 26.10
C VAL A 397 -12.52 13.36 25.58
N ALA A 398 -12.31 12.24 24.89
CA ALA A 398 -10.99 11.84 24.35
C ALA A 398 -11.10 10.88 23.16
N HIS A 399 -10.02 10.72 22.37
CA HIS A 399 -9.93 9.75 21.26
C HIS A 399 -8.47 9.42 20.83
N LEU A 400 -8.28 8.23 20.27
CA LEU A 400 -7.00 7.64 19.79
C LEU A 400 -7.15 7.13 18.34
N VAL A 401 -6.12 7.29 17.50
CA VAL A 401 -6.11 6.96 16.05
C VAL A 401 -4.79 6.24 15.70
N ARG A 402 -4.85 5.27 14.77
CA ARG A 402 -3.75 4.39 14.31
C ARG A 402 -3.72 4.38 12.77
N TRP A 403 -2.61 4.34 12.03
CA TRP A 403 -1.16 4.45 12.33
C TRP A 403 -0.51 5.22 11.17
N PHE A 404 0.61 5.94 11.27
CA PHE A 404 0.94 7.13 12.06
C PHE A 404 0.38 7.24 13.49
N GLN A 405 1.26 7.49 14.47
CA GLN A 405 0.87 7.84 15.86
C GLN A 405 0.44 9.30 16.04
N GLY A 406 0.39 10.07 14.95
CA GLY A 406 -0.19 11.40 14.94
C GLY A 406 -1.66 11.34 14.59
N ARG A 407 -2.43 12.31 15.07
CA ARG A 407 -3.88 12.32 14.98
C ARG A 407 -4.31 13.31 13.89
N ILE A 408 -5.02 12.85 12.86
CA ILE A 408 -5.68 13.76 11.91
C ILE A 408 -6.99 14.23 12.55
N ASP A 409 -6.99 15.46 13.04
CA ASP A 409 -8.11 16.08 13.75
C ASP A 409 -9.22 16.53 12.79
N ARG A 410 -8.84 16.98 11.59
CA ARG A 410 -9.74 17.53 10.57
C ARG A 410 -9.24 17.19 9.18
N MET A 411 -10.19 16.86 8.31
CA MET A 411 -9.98 16.82 6.87
C MET A 411 -10.96 17.77 6.19
N SER A 412 -10.50 18.53 5.20
CA SER A 412 -11.38 19.21 4.25
C SER A 412 -10.97 18.93 2.81
N VAL A 413 -11.93 19.02 1.92
CA VAL A 413 -11.73 19.10 0.47
C VAL A 413 -12.23 20.48 0.06
N ASP A 414 -11.30 21.30 -0.39
CA ASP A 414 -11.39 22.76 -0.38
C ASP A 414 -11.90 23.29 0.97
N ASN A 415 -13.09 23.88 1.00
CA ASN A 415 -13.70 24.50 2.18
C ASN A 415 -14.74 23.58 2.86
N ILE A 416 -14.95 22.35 2.35
CA ILE A 416 -15.94 21.40 2.85
C ILE A 416 -15.25 20.37 3.74
N GLN A 417 -15.67 20.27 5.01
CA GLN A 417 -15.14 19.27 5.96
C GLN A 417 -15.63 17.86 5.60
N VAL A 418 -14.72 16.89 5.73
CA VAL A 418 -14.93 15.48 5.38
C VAL A 418 -14.72 14.62 6.62
N ARG A 419 -15.49 13.53 6.77
CA ARG A 419 -15.40 12.57 7.88
C ARG A 419 -15.14 11.15 7.35
N PRO A 420 -14.55 10.25 8.16
CA PRO A 420 -14.46 8.82 7.83
C PRO A 420 -15.84 8.21 7.53
N GLY A 421 -15.89 7.18 6.67
CA GLY A 421 -17.13 6.52 6.22
C GLY A 421 -17.35 6.59 4.70
N LEU A 422 -18.59 6.31 4.26
CA LEU A 422 -19.01 6.37 2.85
C LEU A 422 -19.34 7.81 2.40
N ILE A 423 -18.93 8.19 1.19
CA ILE A 423 -19.24 9.49 0.57
C ILE A 423 -19.75 9.30 -0.86
N ASP A 424 -20.81 10.04 -1.27
CA ASP A 424 -21.26 10.12 -2.68
C ASP A 424 -20.31 11.02 -3.50
N THR A 425 -19.86 10.52 -4.64
CA THR A 425 -18.58 10.90 -5.24
C THR A 425 -18.67 11.86 -6.39
N ARG A 426 -19.85 12.19 -6.91
CA ARG A 426 -19.96 13.15 -8.03
C ARG A 426 -19.26 14.48 -7.73
N TRP A 427 -19.41 15.02 -6.52
CA TRP A 427 -18.69 16.23 -6.11
C TRP A 427 -17.19 15.98 -5.90
N LEU A 428 -16.82 14.94 -5.15
CA LEU A 428 -15.42 14.69 -4.79
C LEU A 428 -14.56 14.35 -6.03
N THR A 429 -15.08 13.53 -6.96
CA THR A 429 -14.44 13.24 -8.24
C THR A 429 -14.23 14.51 -9.08
N GLU A 430 -15.19 15.43 -9.09
CA GLU A 430 -15.08 16.68 -9.84
C GLU A 430 -14.05 17.63 -9.22
N VAL A 431 -14.01 17.75 -7.89
CA VAL A 431 -13.01 18.56 -7.18
C VAL A 431 -11.60 18.02 -7.39
N LEU A 432 -11.40 16.69 -7.31
CA LEU A 432 -10.11 16.06 -7.55
C LEU A 432 -9.64 16.19 -9.01
N LYS A 433 -10.57 16.22 -9.99
CA LYS A 433 -10.27 16.50 -11.40
C LYS A 433 -9.97 17.98 -11.68
N THR A 434 -10.67 18.90 -11.04
CA THR A 434 -10.52 20.35 -11.25
C THR A 434 -9.37 20.96 -10.44
N GLY A 435 -8.67 20.17 -9.63
CA GLY A 435 -7.43 20.56 -8.93
C GLY A 435 -7.64 21.13 -7.53
N GLY A 436 -8.80 20.89 -6.92
CA GLY A 436 -9.09 21.29 -5.54
C GLY A 436 -8.13 20.70 -4.51
N THR A 437 -8.17 21.27 -3.31
CA THR A 437 -7.17 21.04 -2.26
C THR A 437 -7.71 20.16 -1.15
N ILE A 438 -7.11 18.99 -0.96
CA ILE A 438 -7.30 18.20 0.27
C ILE A 438 -6.45 18.83 1.37
N ARG A 439 -7.06 19.23 2.49
CA ARG A 439 -6.37 19.71 3.68
C ARG A 439 -6.56 18.70 4.81
N LEU A 440 -5.45 18.27 5.39
CA LEU A 440 -5.40 17.52 6.64
C LEU A 440 -4.85 18.47 7.70
N SER A 441 -5.42 18.45 8.90
CA SER A 441 -4.89 19.18 10.05
C SER A 441 -4.94 18.25 11.25
N GLY A 442 -3.86 18.23 12.02
CA GLY A 442 -3.65 17.22 13.04
C GLY A 442 -2.47 17.52 13.94
N THR A 443 -2.08 16.51 14.70
CA THR A 443 -0.87 16.49 15.55
C THR A 443 0.09 15.44 15.01
N ALA A 444 1.38 15.73 14.92
CA ALA A 444 2.39 14.80 14.43
C ALA A 444 2.69 13.68 15.45
N GLY A 445 2.85 12.45 14.97
CA GLY A 445 3.35 11.33 15.78
C GLY A 445 4.87 11.15 15.63
N PRO A 446 5.51 10.31 16.45
CA PRO A 446 6.85 9.81 16.17
C PRO A 446 6.88 9.08 14.81
N THR A 447 7.98 9.28 14.07
CA THR A 447 8.21 8.67 12.77
C THR A 447 8.89 7.30 12.94
N MET A 448 8.13 6.23 12.68
CA MET A 448 8.69 4.89 12.47
C MET A 448 9.33 4.80 11.07
N GLY A 449 10.12 3.75 10.84
CA GLY A 449 10.94 3.59 9.62
C GLY A 449 10.16 3.35 8.32
N ASP A 450 8.88 3.02 8.42
CA ASP A 450 8.04 2.41 7.37
C ASP A 450 6.83 3.30 7.00
N LYS A 451 6.03 2.88 6.01
CA LYS A 451 4.91 3.65 5.45
C LYS A 451 3.66 3.62 6.34
N GLY A 452 3.27 4.76 6.90
CA GLY A 452 2.03 4.92 7.69
C GLY A 452 0.99 5.82 7.00
N PRO A 453 -0.26 5.37 6.74
CA PRO A 453 -1.29 6.20 6.09
C PRO A 453 -1.72 7.40 6.93
N LEU A 454 -1.65 8.59 6.31
CA LEU A 454 -2.20 9.86 6.79
C LEU A 454 -3.56 10.17 6.17
N LEU A 455 -3.81 9.62 4.98
CA LEU A 455 -5.08 9.70 4.25
C LEU A 455 -5.19 8.47 3.37
N ASP A 456 -6.34 7.82 3.43
CA ASP A 456 -6.70 6.69 2.58
C ASP A 456 -8.13 6.92 2.07
N ILE A 457 -8.26 7.04 0.75
CA ILE A 457 -9.52 7.17 0.01
C ILE A 457 -9.63 5.97 -0.91
N ARG A 458 -10.63 5.11 -0.74
CA ARG A 458 -10.84 3.89 -1.53
C ARG A 458 -12.15 3.95 -2.31
N ASN A 459 -12.24 3.28 -3.46
CA ASN A 459 -13.51 3.06 -4.16
C ASN A 459 -14.24 1.85 -3.60
N ILE A 460 -15.57 1.92 -3.57
CA ILE A 460 -16.45 0.86 -3.09
C ILE A 460 -17.15 0.21 -4.28
N ARG A 461 -16.94 -1.10 -4.45
CA ARG A 461 -17.62 -1.93 -5.45
C ARG A 461 -18.39 -3.03 -4.74
N ASN A 462 -19.68 -3.20 -5.09
CA ASN A 462 -20.56 -4.22 -4.52
C ASN A 462 -20.63 -4.23 -2.97
N GLY A 463 -20.48 -3.07 -2.33
CA GLY A 463 -20.50 -2.93 -0.86
C GLY A 463 -19.14 -3.14 -0.17
N CYS A 464 -18.10 -3.56 -0.88
CA CYS A 464 -16.75 -3.73 -0.33
C CYS A 464 -15.81 -2.63 -0.83
N ALA A 465 -14.86 -2.21 0.01
CA ALA A 465 -13.74 -1.37 -0.44
C ALA A 465 -12.84 -2.19 -1.36
N ASP A 466 -12.69 -1.74 -2.60
CA ASP A 466 -12.07 -2.47 -3.69
C ASP A 466 -10.68 -1.90 -4.02
N GLN A 467 -10.53 -0.57 -4.17
CA GLN A 467 -9.29 0.01 -4.73
C GLN A 467 -8.92 1.37 -4.13
N ASP A 468 -7.65 1.57 -3.76
CA ASP A 468 -7.15 2.85 -3.26
C ASP A 468 -7.10 3.89 -4.40
N ILE A 469 -7.79 5.01 -4.18
CA ILE A 469 -7.92 6.15 -5.10
C ILE A 469 -6.88 7.22 -4.79
N VAL A 470 -6.69 7.50 -3.50
CA VAL A 470 -5.68 8.43 -2.99
C VAL A 470 -5.14 7.86 -1.69
N LEU A 471 -3.85 7.59 -1.65
CA LEU A 471 -3.16 7.14 -0.44
C LEU A 471 -1.98 8.06 -0.18
N LEU A 472 -2.03 8.83 0.90
CA LEU A 472 -0.92 9.64 1.40
C LEU A 472 -0.34 8.93 2.62
N THR A 473 0.95 8.64 2.61
CA THR A 473 1.67 8.02 3.73
C THR A 473 2.85 8.88 4.18
N ALA A 474 3.22 8.75 5.45
CA ALA A 474 4.53 9.17 5.95
C ALA A 474 5.52 8.01 5.77
N HIS A 475 6.72 8.29 5.27
CA HIS A 475 7.83 7.32 5.25
C HIS A 475 9.12 8.03 5.70
N ARG A 476 9.61 7.70 6.89
CA ARG A 476 10.77 8.37 7.52
C ARG A 476 10.55 9.88 7.62
N ASN A 477 11.28 10.68 6.84
CA ASN A 477 11.17 12.14 6.77
C ASN A 477 10.37 12.64 5.54
N ASP A 478 9.81 11.73 4.75
CA ASP A 478 9.12 12.07 3.49
C ASP A 478 7.61 11.88 3.62
N LEU A 479 6.89 12.57 2.73
CA LEU A 479 5.50 12.22 2.41
C LEU A 479 5.47 11.49 1.06
N VAL A 480 4.72 10.40 0.98
CA VAL A 480 4.58 9.57 -0.23
C VAL A 480 3.11 9.54 -0.62
N LEU A 481 2.83 9.97 -1.85
CA LEU A 481 1.49 10.02 -2.42
C LEU A 481 1.38 9.00 -3.54
N GLN A 482 0.47 8.04 -3.36
CA GLN A 482 -0.04 7.19 -4.42
C GLN A 482 -1.40 7.72 -4.88
N SER A 483 -1.66 7.60 -6.18
CA SER A 483 -2.89 8.07 -6.83
C SER A 483 -3.32 7.06 -7.87
N PHE A 484 -4.61 6.78 -7.96
CA PHE A 484 -5.14 5.85 -8.97
C PHE A 484 -5.08 6.43 -10.38
N THR A 485 -4.37 5.75 -11.28
CA THR A 485 -4.10 6.17 -12.65
C THR A 485 -4.78 5.26 -13.68
N VAL A 486 -4.69 5.62 -14.96
CA VAL A 486 -5.15 4.76 -16.06
C VAL A 486 -4.42 3.42 -16.04
N ALA A 487 -3.13 3.39 -15.66
CA ALA A 487 -2.38 2.17 -15.40
C ALA A 487 -3.07 1.31 -14.32
N SER A 488 -3.41 1.90 -13.16
CA SER A 488 -4.14 1.23 -12.07
C SER A 488 -5.49 0.66 -12.52
N ALA A 489 -6.22 1.39 -13.37
CA ALA A 489 -7.49 0.94 -13.95
C ALA A 489 -7.36 -0.27 -14.88
N LEU A 490 -6.19 -0.46 -15.50
CA LEU A 490 -5.83 -1.61 -16.32
C LEU A 490 -5.15 -2.74 -15.51
N GLY A 491 -5.05 -2.60 -14.18
CA GLY A 491 -4.39 -3.59 -13.31
C GLY A 491 -2.87 -3.51 -13.31
N LEU A 492 -2.28 -2.41 -13.79
CA LEU A 492 -0.84 -2.13 -13.74
C LEU A 492 -0.46 -1.38 -12.44
N PRO A 493 0.84 -1.33 -12.05
CA PRO A 493 1.28 -0.67 -10.83
C PRO A 493 0.99 0.83 -10.84
N SER A 494 0.65 1.37 -9.66
CA SER A 494 0.53 2.80 -9.42
C SER A 494 1.89 3.35 -8.94
N PRO A 495 2.58 4.22 -9.68
CA PRO A 495 3.86 4.74 -9.22
C PRO A 495 3.73 5.78 -8.11
N GLU A 496 4.71 5.78 -7.20
CA GLU A 496 4.73 6.68 -6.05
C GLU A 496 5.28 8.07 -6.40
N VAL A 497 4.66 9.13 -5.87
CA VAL A 497 5.21 10.50 -5.83
C VAL A 497 5.75 10.76 -4.44
N ARG A 498 7.04 11.07 -4.31
CA ARG A 498 7.75 11.23 -3.02
C ARG A 498 8.16 12.68 -2.82
N PHE A 499 7.66 13.30 -1.75
CA PHE A 499 8.03 14.64 -1.30
C PHE A 499 9.14 14.53 -0.26
N HIS A 500 10.39 14.57 -0.75
CA HIS A 500 11.59 14.33 0.05
C HIS A 500 11.76 15.36 1.18
N GLY A 501 11.98 14.88 2.40
CA GLY A 501 12.17 15.73 3.58
C GLY A 501 10.94 16.53 4.01
N ALA A 502 9.73 16.23 3.48
CA ALA A 502 8.51 16.97 3.80
C ALA A 502 8.11 16.96 5.29
N LEU A 503 8.59 15.97 6.06
CA LEU A 503 8.41 15.84 7.51
C LEU A 503 9.69 16.18 8.31
N LYS A 504 10.79 16.57 7.64
CA LYS A 504 12.08 16.80 8.29
C LYS A 504 12.00 17.96 9.28
N GLY A 505 12.27 17.68 10.56
CA GLY A 505 12.21 18.67 11.64
C GLY A 505 10.82 18.88 12.23
N ILE A 506 9.82 18.08 11.81
CA ILE A 506 8.52 18.02 12.49
C ILE A 506 8.67 17.06 13.67
N ASN A 507 8.56 17.60 14.89
CA ASN A 507 8.67 16.81 16.11
C ASN A 507 7.33 16.14 16.44
N ALA A 508 7.38 14.96 17.07
CA ALA A 508 6.19 14.34 17.67
C ALA A 508 5.51 15.31 18.64
N GLY A 509 4.17 15.32 18.64
CA GLY A 509 3.34 16.26 19.41
C GLY A 509 3.21 17.67 18.80
N SER A 510 3.95 18.02 17.75
CA SER A 510 3.80 19.33 17.09
C SER A 510 2.58 19.37 16.15
N PRO A 511 1.96 20.55 15.94
CA PRO A 511 0.89 20.68 14.94
C PRO A 511 1.37 20.29 13.55
N LEU A 512 0.55 19.52 12.83
CA LEU A 512 0.77 19.10 11.46
C LEU A 512 -0.40 19.55 10.58
N THR A 513 -0.15 20.52 9.72
CA THR A 513 -1.04 20.90 8.62
C THR A 513 -0.44 20.40 7.32
N ILE A 514 -1.20 19.60 6.57
CA ILE A 514 -0.86 19.15 5.22
C ILE A 514 -1.94 19.68 4.27
N ALA A 515 -1.56 20.41 3.22
CA ALA A 515 -2.47 20.77 2.13
C ALA A 515 -1.94 20.21 0.81
N LEU A 516 -2.66 19.24 0.24
CA LEU A 516 -2.36 18.61 -1.04
C LEU A 516 -3.23 19.24 -2.13
N SER A 517 -2.59 19.84 -3.14
CA SER A 517 -3.24 20.49 -4.28
C SER A 517 -2.70 19.95 -5.61
N GLY A 518 -3.47 20.11 -6.69
CA GLY A 518 -3.01 19.73 -8.03
C GLY A 518 -3.07 18.23 -8.32
N MET A 519 -4.03 17.52 -7.72
CA MET A 519 -4.25 16.07 -7.91
C MET A 519 -4.30 15.64 -9.40
N ALA A 520 -4.87 16.48 -10.26
CA ALA A 520 -4.98 16.28 -11.70
C ALA A 520 -3.75 16.70 -12.53
N GLY A 521 -2.65 17.13 -11.92
CA GLY A 521 -1.49 17.66 -12.65
C GLY A 521 -0.24 17.81 -11.78
N ALA A 522 0.44 18.96 -11.89
CA ALA A 522 1.63 19.26 -11.07
C ALA A 522 1.26 19.33 -9.58
N ARG A 523 1.87 18.45 -8.78
CA ARG A 523 1.44 18.20 -7.39
C ARG A 523 2.23 19.07 -6.43
N SER A 524 1.53 19.75 -5.53
CA SER A 524 2.15 20.47 -4.42
C SER A 524 1.56 20.03 -3.10
N ILE A 525 2.43 19.74 -2.15
CA ILE A 525 2.07 19.51 -0.76
C ILE A 525 2.65 20.65 0.08
N ASN A 526 1.79 21.38 0.78
CA ASN A 526 2.21 22.33 1.79
C ASN A 526 2.20 21.62 3.14
N VAL A 527 3.34 21.60 3.84
CA VAL A 527 3.46 21.03 5.19
C VAL A 527 3.88 22.15 6.12
N ASN A 528 3.04 22.50 7.09
CA ASN A 528 3.28 23.57 8.07
C ASN A 528 3.74 24.91 7.44
N GLY A 529 3.19 25.28 6.27
CA GLY A 529 3.54 26.49 5.54
C GLY A 529 4.66 26.30 4.51
N ALA A 530 5.53 25.29 4.65
CA ALA A 530 6.55 24.97 3.67
C ALA A 530 5.94 24.25 2.47
N THR A 531 6.12 24.79 1.25
CA THR A 531 5.58 24.19 0.03
C THR A 531 6.63 23.31 -0.65
N TYR A 532 6.36 22.01 -0.69
CA TYR A 532 7.11 21.04 -1.48
C TYR A 532 6.35 20.82 -2.79
N ARG A 533 7.04 20.99 -3.92
CA ARG A 533 6.49 20.71 -5.25
C ARG A 533 7.23 19.50 -5.79
N GLU A 534 6.51 18.44 -6.10
CA GLU A 534 7.04 17.34 -6.87
C GLU A 534 6.42 17.48 -8.26
N PRO A 535 7.22 17.67 -9.33
CA PRO A 535 6.69 18.10 -10.63
C PRO A 535 5.80 17.05 -11.32
N GLY A 536 5.69 15.85 -10.73
CA GLY A 536 4.94 14.70 -11.23
C GLY A 536 5.90 13.64 -11.76
N PHE A 537 5.38 12.69 -12.54
CA PHE A 537 6.21 11.70 -13.19
C PHE A 537 6.99 12.33 -14.35
N SER A 538 8.27 12.00 -14.44
CA SER A 538 9.15 12.41 -15.54
C SER A 538 9.06 11.42 -16.71
N LEU A 539 9.56 11.80 -17.89
CA LEU A 539 9.65 10.90 -19.04
C LEU A 539 10.56 9.68 -18.79
N GLY A 540 11.57 9.83 -17.92
CA GLY A 540 12.41 8.70 -17.49
C GLY A 540 11.63 7.65 -16.69
N ARG A 541 10.62 8.07 -15.93
CA ARG A 541 9.90 7.22 -14.98
C ARG A 541 8.93 6.22 -15.61
N GLY A 542 8.94 6.06 -16.94
CA GLY A 542 8.02 5.16 -17.66
C GLY A 542 8.17 3.69 -17.31
N TRP A 543 9.35 3.25 -16.85
CA TRP A 543 9.56 1.89 -16.32
C TRP A 543 8.65 1.57 -15.12
N SER A 544 8.20 2.58 -14.35
CA SER A 544 7.38 2.38 -13.15
C SER A 544 5.93 1.99 -13.43
N VAL A 545 5.51 2.02 -14.70
CA VAL A 545 4.25 1.41 -15.19
C VAL A 545 4.37 -0.11 -15.34
N LEU A 546 5.60 -0.64 -15.31
CA LEU A 546 5.90 -2.05 -15.47
C LEU A 546 6.43 -2.70 -14.18
N VAL A 547 6.75 -1.94 -13.12
CA VAL A 547 7.37 -2.45 -11.89
C VAL A 547 6.86 -1.71 -10.66
N TYR A 548 6.54 -2.43 -9.60
CA TYR A 548 6.19 -1.88 -8.28
C TYR A 548 7.35 -1.13 -7.63
N SER A 549 7.51 0.16 -8.00
CA SER A 549 8.55 1.07 -7.50
C SER A 549 8.60 1.23 -5.97
N GLN A 550 7.54 0.86 -5.26
CA GLN A 550 7.38 1.05 -3.81
C GLN A 550 8.42 0.32 -2.95
N TYR A 551 9.10 -0.69 -3.50
CA TYR A 551 10.14 -1.49 -2.84
C TYR A 551 11.57 -1.16 -3.32
N LEU A 552 11.74 -0.32 -4.33
CA LEU A 552 13.06 -0.06 -4.92
C LEU A 552 13.80 1.05 -4.15
N PRO A 553 15.11 0.90 -3.89
CA PRO A 553 15.94 1.98 -3.39
C PRO A 553 15.93 3.21 -4.32
N GLU A 554 15.89 4.41 -3.74
CA GLU A 554 15.81 5.69 -4.45
C GLU A 554 16.86 5.83 -5.58
N TRP A 555 18.13 5.54 -5.27
CA TRP A 555 19.25 5.58 -6.22
C TRP A 555 19.06 4.65 -7.43
N LEU A 556 18.36 3.52 -7.24
CA LEU A 556 18.10 2.55 -8.30
C LEU A 556 16.97 3.07 -9.20
N GLY A 557 15.95 3.72 -8.62
CA GLY A 557 14.91 4.42 -9.36
C GLY A 557 15.48 5.53 -10.27
N GLU A 558 16.39 6.35 -9.75
CA GLU A 558 17.09 7.37 -10.56
C GLU A 558 17.89 6.75 -11.72
N CYS A 559 18.62 5.65 -11.45
CA CYS A 559 19.37 4.93 -12.47
C CYS A 559 18.47 4.34 -13.56
N LEU A 560 17.30 3.81 -13.19
CA LEU A 560 16.29 3.31 -14.13
C LEU A 560 15.66 4.45 -14.96
N ASP A 561 15.38 5.61 -14.36
CA ASP A 561 14.90 6.80 -15.07
C ASP A 561 15.85 7.23 -16.20
N LEU A 562 17.16 7.24 -15.94
CA LEU A 562 18.18 7.58 -16.94
C LEU A 562 18.36 6.48 -18.00
N ALA A 563 18.38 5.21 -17.57
CA ALA A 563 18.52 4.06 -18.46
C ALA A 563 17.34 3.95 -19.44
N TRP A 564 16.11 4.25 -18.99
CA TRP A 564 14.90 4.26 -19.82
C TRP A 564 15.02 5.28 -20.97
N LEU A 565 15.43 6.52 -20.68
CA LEU A 565 15.61 7.55 -21.71
C LEU A 565 16.74 7.20 -22.69
N VAL A 566 17.85 6.66 -22.18
CA VAL A 566 18.95 6.15 -23.00
C VAL A 566 18.44 5.07 -23.96
N ALA A 567 17.71 4.07 -23.46
CA ALA A 567 17.23 2.94 -24.25
C ALA A 567 16.32 3.38 -25.41
N TRP A 568 15.39 4.30 -25.15
CA TRP A 568 14.46 4.77 -26.18
C TRP A 568 15.10 5.77 -27.18
N THR A 569 16.07 6.59 -26.76
CA THR A 569 16.74 7.54 -27.67
C THR A 569 17.89 6.92 -28.47
N PHE A 570 18.49 5.81 -27.98
CA PHE A 570 19.62 5.13 -28.64
C PHE A 570 19.38 4.76 -30.11
N PRO A 571 18.26 4.13 -30.51
CA PRO A 571 18.02 3.74 -31.90
C PRO A 571 18.05 4.93 -32.87
N VAL A 572 17.53 6.08 -32.45
CA VAL A 572 17.51 7.30 -33.27
C VAL A 572 18.93 7.77 -33.60
N GLY A 573 19.84 7.76 -32.62
CA GLY A 573 21.26 8.06 -32.82
C GLY A 573 21.98 7.00 -33.66
N PHE A 574 21.66 5.73 -33.41
CA PHE A 574 22.22 4.58 -34.13
C PHE A 574 21.91 4.62 -35.62
N TRP A 575 20.69 4.97 -36.03
CA TRP A 575 20.32 5.03 -37.46
C TRP A 575 20.71 6.33 -38.17
N ALA A 576 20.91 7.44 -37.45
CA ALA A 576 21.17 8.76 -38.04
C ALA A 576 22.56 8.90 -38.71
N ARG A 577 22.65 8.65 -40.02
CA ARG A 577 23.92 8.66 -40.80
C ARG A 577 24.49 10.04 -41.12
N THR A 578 23.72 11.13 -41.06
CA THR A 578 24.21 12.48 -41.39
C THR A 578 23.94 13.47 -40.25
N ARG A 579 24.77 14.51 -40.13
CA ARG A 579 24.57 15.59 -39.15
C ARG A 579 23.20 16.27 -39.31
N ARG A 580 22.70 16.42 -40.54
CA ARG A 580 21.37 17.02 -40.80
C ARG A 580 20.22 16.15 -40.30
N VAL A 581 20.27 14.84 -40.56
CA VAL A 581 19.26 13.88 -40.08
C VAL A 581 19.30 13.77 -38.55
N LEU A 582 20.49 13.72 -37.96
CA LEU A 582 20.67 13.72 -36.51
C LEU A 582 20.10 14.99 -35.86
N LEU A 583 20.43 16.17 -36.40
CA LEU A 583 19.91 17.44 -35.89
C LEU A 583 18.39 17.52 -36.02
N GLY A 584 17.81 17.12 -37.16
CA GLY A 584 16.36 17.07 -37.34
C GLY A 584 15.68 16.13 -36.36
N ALA A 585 16.23 14.92 -36.17
CA ALA A 585 15.72 13.94 -35.22
C ALA A 585 15.84 14.41 -33.76
N ALA A 586 16.96 15.06 -33.39
CA ALA A 586 17.16 15.63 -32.07
C ALA A 586 16.23 16.83 -31.79
N VAL A 587 15.94 17.66 -32.81
CA VAL A 587 14.94 18.75 -32.71
C VAL A 587 13.53 18.18 -32.56
N LEU A 588 13.17 17.13 -33.29
CA LEU A 588 11.87 16.46 -33.13
C LEU A 588 11.71 15.80 -31.75
N LEU A 589 12.73 15.06 -31.29
CA LEU A 589 12.74 14.51 -29.92
C LEU A 589 12.66 15.61 -28.86
N GLY A 590 13.47 16.67 -28.99
CA GLY A 590 13.43 17.81 -28.07
C GLY A 590 12.05 18.49 -28.07
N GLY A 591 11.41 18.59 -29.23
CA GLY A 591 10.03 19.05 -29.38
C GLY A 591 9.03 18.17 -28.63
N VAL A 592 9.11 16.84 -28.75
CA VAL A 592 8.25 15.89 -28.02
C VAL A 592 8.50 15.95 -26.50
N ILE A 593 9.76 15.92 -26.09
CA ILE A 593 10.19 15.98 -24.68
C ILE A 593 9.76 17.31 -24.02
N TRP A 594 9.65 18.40 -24.80
CA TRP A 594 9.16 19.69 -24.33
C TRP A 594 7.63 19.82 -24.40
N TRP A 595 6.98 19.26 -25.44
CA TRP A 595 5.54 19.36 -25.65
C TRP A 595 4.72 18.50 -24.69
N LEU A 596 5.16 17.26 -24.39
CA LEU A 596 4.40 16.36 -23.51
C LEU A 596 4.22 16.94 -22.08
N PRO A 597 5.23 17.58 -21.44
CA PRO A 597 5.03 18.37 -20.24
C PRO A 597 4.13 19.60 -20.44
N ALA A 598 4.24 20.29 -21.58
CA ALA A 598 3.43 21.49 -21.87
C ALA A 598 1.92 21.18 -22.02
N VAL A 599 1.54 19.96 -22.40
CA VAL A 599 0.16 19.47 -22.39
C VAL A 599 -0.23 18.74 -21.09
N GLY A 600 0.59 18.83 -20.04
CA GLY A 600 0.29 18.29 -18.71
C GLY A 600 0.48 16.78 -18.54
N MET A 601 1.04 16.07 -19.54
CA MET A 601 1.22 14.62 -19.46
C MET A 601 2.38 14.18 -18.54
N PHE A 602 3.37 15.05 -18.32
CA PHE A 602 4.54 14.78 -17.48
C PHE A 602 5.03 16.02 -16.73
N ALA A 603 5.85 15.79 -15.71
CA ALA A 603 6.82 16.74 -15.19
C ALA A 603 7.75 17.24 -16.30
N PRO A 604 8.17 18.53 -16.29
CA PRO A 604 9.34 18.97 -17.03
C PRO A 604 10.56 18.14 -16.61
N PRO A 605 11.25 17.44 -17.54
CA PRO A 605 12.34 16.55 -17.18
C PRO A 605 13.55 17.33 -16.65
N PRO A 606 14.19 16.86 -15.55
CA PRO A 606 15.34 17.53 -14.95
C PRO A 606 16.56 17.54 -15.90
N PRO A 607 17.54 18.44 -15.72
CA PRO A 607 18.69 18.57 -16.62
C PRO A 607 19.44 17.26 -16.88
N ILE A 608 19.56 16.38 -15.88
CA ILE A 608 20.21 15.07 -16.02
C ILE A 608 19.48 14.12 -16.99
N GLN A 609 18.15 14.23 -17.10
CA GLN A 609 17.36 13.45 -18.07
C GLN A 609 17.55 13.95 -19.50
N TRP A 610 17.73 15.25 -19.71
CA TRP A 610 18.17 15.79 -21.01
C TRP A 610 19.56 15.26 -21.39
N VAL A 611 20.48 15.19 -20.42
CA VAL A 611 21.81 14.59 -20.63
C VAL A 611 21.67 13.10 -20.97
N ALA A 612 20.80 12.33 -20.30
CA ALA A 612 20.56 10.91 -20.63
C ALA A 612 19.98 10.70 -22.04
N ALA A 613 19.01 11.53 -22.45
CA ALA A 613 18.46 11.49 -23.82
C ALA A 613 19.53 11.82 -24.89
N MET A 614 20.40 12.79 -24.61
CA MET A 614 21.54 13.10 -25.49
C MET A 614 22.61 11.99 -25.47
N LEU A 615 22.83 11.36 -24.31
CA LEU A 615 23.76 10.25 -24.15
C LEU A 615 23.29 9.03 -24.94
N GLY A 616 21.98 8.72 -24.96
CA GLY A 616 21.42 7.66 -25.81
C GLY A 616 21.72 7.92 -27.29
N LEU A 617 21.43 9.13 -27.79
CA LEU A 617 21.78 9.53 -29.16
C LEU A 617 23.28 9.38 -29.46
N VAL A 618 24.15 9.86 -28.57
CA VAL A 618 25.62 9.81 -28.72
C VAL A 618 26.13 8.37 -28.67
N MET A 619 25.62 7.53 -27.77
CA MET A 619 25.99 6.11 -27.71
C MET A 619 25.54 5.34 -28.93
N GLY A 620 24.33 5.63 -29.47
CA GLY A 620 23.87 5.07 -30.75
C GLY A 620 24.84 5.38 -31.89
N ILE A 621 25.28 6.63 -31.99
CA ILE A 621 26.31 7.06 -32.96
C ILE A 621 27.64 6.33 -32.72
N GLY A 622 28.09 6.27 -31.46
CA GLY A 622 29.36 5.65 -31.07
C GLY A 622 29.42 4.16 -31.41
N VAL A 623 28.40 3.40 -31.03
CA VAL A 623 28.29 1.96 -31.34
C VAL A 623 28.25 1.73 -32.86
N ARG A 624 27.47 2.51 -33.61
CA ARG A 624 27.49 2.43 -35.09
C ARG A 624 28.89 2.71 -35.65
N CYS A 625 29.55 3.78 -35.21
CA CYS A 625 30.88 4.14 -35.70
C CYS A 625 31.91 3.04 -35.41
N TRP A 626 31.91 2.50 -34.19
CA TRP A 626 32.75 1.37 -33.79
C TRP A 626 32.48 0.11 -34.62
N MET A 627 31.22 -0.22 -34.91
CA MET A 627 30.87 -1.33 -35.81
C MET A 627 31.44 -1.09 -37.22
N VAL A 628 31.21 0.10 -37.80
CA VAL A 628 31.65 0.45 -39.16
C VAL A 628 33.18 0.45 -39.28
N GLU A 629 33.89 0.91 -38.26
CA GLU A 629 35.36 0.94 -38.20
C GLU A 629 35.96 -0.45 -38.01
N SER A 630 35.38 -1.28 -37.13
CA SER A 630 35.83 -2.65 -36.91
C SER A 630 35.70 -3.49 -38.18
N ILE A 631 34.58 -3.35 -38.91
CA ILE A 631 34.39 -3.93 -40.25
C ILE A 631 35.47 -3.43 -41.22
N ALA A 632 35.77 -2.13 -41.24
CA ALA A 632 36.79 -1.56 -42.13
C ALA A 632 38.22 -2.05 -41.82
N LYS A 633 38.48 -2.43 -40.57
CA LYS A 633 39.76 -3.02 -40.11
C LYS A 633 39.86 -4.54 -40.34
N GLY A 634 38.85 -5.16 -40.94
CA GLY A 634 38.80 -6.62 -41.14
C GLY A 634 38.60 -7.43 -39.86
N ASN A 635 38.38 -6.77 -38.72
CA ASN A 635 38.02 -7.45 -37.48
C ASN A 635 36.53 -7.84 -37.56
N PRO A 636 36.19 -9.15 -37.54
CA PRO A 636 34.80 -9.54 -37.46
C PRO A 636 34.24 -9.05 -36.12
N VAL A 637 33.24 -8.16 -36.17
CA VAL A 637 32.43 -7.80 -35.00
C VAL A 637 31.54 -8.99 -34.64
N GLY A 638 32.12 -10.01 -34.00
CA GLY A 638 31.40 -11.16 -33.47
C GLY A 638 30.53 -11.93 -34.47
N VAL A 639 30.98 -12.10 -35.72
CA VAL A 639 30.34 -12.98 -36.73
C VAL A 639 31.34 -14.07 -37.14
N VAL A 640 31.71 -14.94 -36.19
CA VAL A 640 32.53 -16.12 -36.48
C VAL A 640 31.60 -17.21 -37.00
N ALA A 641 31.43 -17.17 -38.32
CA ALA A 641 30.24 -17.59 -39.08
C ALA A 641 29.00 -16.72 -38.81
N CYS A 642 28.14 -16.60 -39.83
CA CYS A 642 26.71 -16.39 -39.60
C CYS A 642 26.20 -17.64 -38.84
#